data_AF-A0A336K3D9-F1
#
_entry.id   AF-A0A336K3D9-F1
#
_cell.length_a   1.000
_cell.length_b   1.000
_cell.length_c   1.000
_cell.angle_alpha   90.00
_cell.angle_beta   90.00
_cell.angle_gamma   90.00
#
_symmetry.space_group_name_H-M   'P 1'
#
loop_
_entity.id
_entity.type
_entity.pdbx_description
1 polymer ?
#
loop_
_entity_poly.entity_id
_entity_poly.type
_entity_poly.pdbx_seq_one_letter_code
_entity_poly.pdbx_strand_id
1 'polypeptide(L)'
;MKMPPMYHLDDYESCLFSTDKFSIFCVVHAIIKPDNSSSVYNQVIEFSSDTKKHFAHDLLYIGHCLKKCEKDLEKLSEGEMEDLYVEPFPWRLNRKWYETRNVYENTSLYRKLYDRKLNQCSNLWLRQNYNLSLQSTIEFCSTNQEITNQKYDYWHYIFLAVTLCITVIITSATYFDAKLNKSKSLEHYKLNLNKKLTNLQQYLLCFSICMVHLWYVAADTQLFIFTLLLCVIMFKFWNYRKYIFGSVFFSSLVVHFVTHYLNGHDGIFLFSPEKRRSLVYDISEDTQQNYFAPYINTGNYLLGVCGAMLYFHCKNAKINLGNSKLFIVIWYLTIPLAHIVLAVSGYIFYNYYFDLPSIWVSLTAVFVQNIWGVFATILVLGFSSKFRSPAKNFCNWSIFTPLSRLTYGIYVSHLTIVRPLLGQQMTLPYLSFSSLYVQMIALAVLCHIVALILCLTIEFPLTAIAKKVLKKQEQVKEYMKMPPMYHTDDYESCLFSTDELNIFCVVHAIIKPDNSSSVYNQVIEFSSDTKKHFAHDLLYIGHCLNKCEKDLEKLSEEEREDLYDEPFPWRLDRKCMGHLWYVAADTQLFIFTLFLCMIMFKFWKYRKQIFCATFIMSLVVHFTAHYVYGHDGIFLFTPEKRRSVVYDIDKALQQDYFPPYINTGNYLLGVLGAMLYFHSKKSKFNLGNSNLFIVIWYLTPSIGQIFLGITGFIFYKYYFDLPSIWVSLTAVFVQNIWGLFGIILVLGFSAKFKSKNFCNWPVFSPLSRLTYGIYLCHLSIVRPLLGQQKTLPYVSFSSLLVEMLALTVLCHIVALILCLLLEFPLTAIAKRVLRKNQDPLIELKIVKNHTDNNLNHITSHDQGDTLLPCKRNTDI
;
A
#
# COMPACT_ATOMS: atom_id res chain seq x y z
N MET A 1 49.04 14.38 -4.00
CA MET A 1 48.77 15.53 -3.10
C MET A 1 48.46 15.00 -1.71
N LYS A 2 48.82 15.69 -0.63
CA LYS A 2 48.46 15.31 0.76
C LYS A 2 47.43 16.27 1.33
N MET A 3 46.27 16.40 0.70
CA MET A 3 45.18 17.22 1.24
C MET A 3 44.42 16.43 2.33
N PRO A 4 43.87 17.08 3.37
CA PRO A 4 42.97 16.41 4.30
C PRO A 4 41.67 15.97 3.60
N PRO A 5 41.12 14.78 3.89
CA PRO A 5 39.85 14.35 3.31
C PRO A 5 38.72 15.25 3.82
N MET A 6 37.84 15.69 2.91
CA MET A 6 36.70 16.55 3.26
C MET A 6 35.71 15.90 4.26
N TYR A 7 35.77 14.57 4.43
CA TYR A 7 34.95 13.82 5.39
C TYR A 7 35.85 12.84 6.17
N HIS A 8 35.82 12.91 7.50
CA HIS A 8 36.48 11.93 8.38
C HIS A 8 35.54 11.59 9.55
N LEU A 9 34.94 10.40 9.53
CA LEU A 9 33.94 9.99 10.53
C LEU A 9 34.46 8.78 11.33
N ASP A 10 34.39 8.86 12.66
CA ASP A 10 34.39 7.70 13.56
C ASP A 10 33.23 6.74 13.21
N ASP A 11 33.32 5.49 13.68
CA ASP A 11 32.23 4.53 13.59
C ASP A 11 31.04 4.96 14.45
N TYR A 12 30.02 5.47 13.77
CA TYR A 12 28.73 5.89 14.32
C TYR A 12 27.98 4.76 15.02
N GLU A 13 27.96 3.56 14.44
CA GLU A 13 27.17 2.44 14.95
C GLU A 13 27.84 1.82 16.18
N SER A 14 29.15 1.59 16.15
CA SER A 14 29.91 1.16 17.34
C SER A 14 29.85 2.18 18.48
N CYS A 15 29.79 3.48 18.16
CA CYS A 15 29.64 4.51 19.20
C CYS A 15 28.26 4.44 19.88
N LEU A 16 27.17 4.45 19.11
CA LEU A 16 25.81 4.53 19.65
C LEU A 16 25.25 3.18 20.16
N PHE A 17 25.81 2.04 19.76
CA PHE A 17 25.40 0.71 20.25
C PHE A 17 26.42 0.06 21.20
N SER A 18 27.40 0.83 21.67
CA SER A 18 28.28 0.44 22.78
C SER A 18 27.49 0.02 24.04
N THR A 19 28.08 -0.83 24.87
CA THR A 19 27.47 -1.35 26.12
C THR A 19 27.35 -0.30 27.25
N ASP A 20 27.70 0.95 26.95
CA ASP A 20 27.67 2.06 27.89
C ASP A 20 26.26 2.61 28.13
N LYS A 21 25.99 3.01 29.38
CA LYS A 21 24.68 3.57 29.79
C LYS A 21 24.29 4.86 29.05
N PHE A 22 25.28 5.54 28.47
CA PHE A 22 25.11 6.74 27.67
C PHE A 22 26.33 6.90 26.75
N SER A 23 26.07 7.13 25.46
CA SER A 23 27.09 7.48 24.47
C SER A 23 26.57 8.54 23.50
N ILE A 24 27.48 9.37 23.01
CA ILE A 24 27.19 10.47 22.09
C ILE A 24 28.16 10.38 20.91
N PHE A 25 27.61 10.43 19.69
CA PHE A 25 28.35 10.73 18.47
C PHE A 25 28.04 12.17 18.05
N CYS A 26 29.06 12.94 17.64
CA CYS A 26 28.90 14.32 17.20
C CYS A 26 29.60 14.55 15.86
N VAL A 27 28.94 15.23 14.92
CA VAL A 27 29.56 15.78 13.71
C VAL A 27 29.87 17.26 13.94
N VAL A 28 31.08 17.65 13.58
CA VAL A 28 31.54 19.05 13.54
C VAL A 28 31.84 19.47 12.11
N HIS A 29 31.44 20.69 11.76
CA HIS A 29 32.04 21.39 10.62
C HIS A 29 33.37 21.98 11.09
N ALA A 30 34.40 21.96 10.25
CA ALA A 30 35.71 22.50 10.57
C ALA A 30 36.34 23.27 9.40
N ILE A 31 37.04 24.37 9.69
CA ILE A 31 37.77 25.16 8.70
C ILE A 31 39.27 25.20 9.02
N ILE A 32 40.12 25.04 8.01
CA ILE A 32 41.57 25.03 8.21
C ILE A 32 42.07 26.45 8.52
N LYS A 33 42.90 26.59 9.57
CA LYS A 33 43.52 27.86 9.98
C LYS A 33 44.55 28.30 8.93
N PRO A 34 44.53 29.56 8.46
CA PRO A 34 45.50 30.04 7.48
C PRO A 34 46.95 29.91 7.93
N ASP A 35 47.74 29.16 7.16
CA ASP A 35 49.18 29.00 7.35
C ASP A 35 49.91 29.00 5.99
N ASN A 36 50.35 30.19 5.57
CA ASN A 36 51.09 30.36 4.32
C ASN A 36 52.47 29.68 4.32
N SER A 37 52.98 29.23 5.48
CA SER A 37 54.25 28.49 5.56
C SER A 37 54.08 27.00 5.22
N SER A 38 52.88 26.45 5.41
CA SER A 38 52.57 25.06 5.04
C SER A 38 52.32 24.91 3.54
N SER A 39 53.16 24.10 2.90
CA SER A 39 52.99 23.68 1.50
C SER A 39 51.67 22.93 1.26
N VAL A 40 51.12 22.26 2.29
CA VAL A 40 49.82 21.59 2.23
C VAL A 40 48.68 22.60 2.21
N TYR A 41 48.71 23.61 3.10
CA TYR A 41 47.68 24.65 3.12
C TYR A 41 47.65 25.44 1.79
N ASN A 42 48.82 25.77 1.24
CA ASN A 42 48.90 26.47 -0.04
C ASN A 42 48.28 25.65 -1.19
N GLN A 43 48.52 24.32 -1.26
CA GLN A 43 47.84 23.43 -2.22
C GLN A 43 46.32 23.39 -2.02
N VAL A 44 45.85 23.29 -0.77
CA VAL A 44 44.42 23.29 -0.44
C VAL A 44 43.74 24.57 -0.91
N ILE A 45 44.35 25.74 -0.69
CA ILE A 45 43.79 27.03 -1.10
C ILE A 45 43.84 27.24 -2.61
N GLU A 46 44.92 26.82 -3.28
CA GLU A 46 45.03 26.88 -4.75
C GLU A 46 43.91 26.04 -5.39
N PHE A 47 43.72 24.80 -4.94
CA PHE A 47 42.65 23.93 -5.44
C PHE A 47 41.25 24.51 -5.13
N SER A 48 41.06 25.03 -3.91
CA SER A 48 39.80 25.61 -3.40
C SER A 48 39.51 27.05 -3.89
N SER A 49 40.28 27.54 -4.87
CA SER A 49 40.08 28.84 -5.51
C SER A 49 39.04 28.78 -6.64
N ASP A 50 39.02 27.69 -7.44
CA ASP A 50 38.01 27.49 -8.49
C ASP A 50 36.70 26.94 -7.92
N THR A 51 35.99 27.81 -7.20
CA THR A 51 34.66 27.57 -6.63
C THR A 51 33.55 27.26 -7.64
N LYS A 52 33.86 27.18 -8.95
CA LYS A 52 32.92 26.71 -9.99
C LYS A 52 33.17 25.27 -10.42
N LYS A 53 34.35 24.70 -10.15
CA LYS A 53 34.71 23.32 -10.51
C LYS A 53 35.04 22.44 -9.31
N HIS A 54 35.59 23.02 -8.24
CA HIS A 54 36.10 22.30 -7.08
C HIS A 54 35.33 22.64 -5.80
N PHE A 55 35.26 21.67 -4.89
CA PHE A 55 34.78 21.89 -3.53
C PHE A 55 35.87 22.56 -2.68
N ALA A 56 35.45 23.29 -1.64
CA ALA A 56 36.34 23.97 -0.71
C ALA A 56 36.98 22.96 0.25
N HIS A 57 38.22 22.54 -0.01
CA HIS A 57 38.99 21.61 0.83
C HIS A 57 39.57 22.29 2.08
N ASP A 58 39.43 23.61 2.20
CA ASP A 58 39.61 24.36 3.44
C ASP A 58 38.41 24.25 4.41
N LEU A 59 37.36 23.49 4.03
CA LEU A 59 36.21 23.12 4.85
C LEU A 59 36.09 21.59 4.93
N LEU A 60 36.07 21.04 6.15
CA LEU A 60 36.06 19.62 6.47
C LEU A 60 34.83 19.27 7.34
N TYR A 61 34.36 18.03 7.24
CA TYR A 61 33.28 17.45 8.04
C TYR A 61 33.86 16.31 8.87
N ILE A 62 33.88 16.44 10.19
CA ILE A 62 34.56 15.49 11.08
C ILE A 62 33.56 14.92 12.09
N GLY A 63 33.47 13.60 12.19
CA GLY A 63 32.60 12.87 13.11
C GLY A 63 33.40 12.20 14.20
N HIS A 64 33.05 12.46 15.46
CA HIS A 64 33.74 11.93 16.63
C HIS A 64 32.77 11.18 17.54
N CYS A 65 33.18 10.01 18.03
CA CYS A 65 32.58 9.41 19.21
C CYS A 65 33.13 10.10 20.46
N LEU A 66 32.29 10.81 21.21
CA LEU A 66 32.74 11.68 22.31
C LEU A 66 33.61 10.93 23.34
N LYS A 67 33.22 9.71 23.70
CA LYS A 67 33.96 8.87 24.68
C LYS A 67 35.31 8.35 24.16
N LYS A 68 35.51 8.30 22.84
CA LYS A 68 36.83 8.01 22.24
C LYS A 68 37.70 9.26 22.31
N CYS A 69 37.18 10.39 21.83
CA CYS A 69 37.80 11.71 21.92
C CYS A 69 38.27 12.05 23.35
N GLU A 70 37.44 11.81 24.37
CA GLU A 70 37.83 12.03 25.78
C GLU A 70 39.03 11.16 26.21
N LYS A 71 39.03 9.86 25.89
CA LYS A 71 40.17 8.96 26.17
C LYS A 71 41.45 9.29 25.40
N ASP A 72 41.33 9.97 24.26
CA ASP A 72 42.48 10.37 23.46
C ASP A 72 43.07 11.71 23.96
N LEU A 73 42.25 12.61 24.52
CA LEU A 73 42.71 13.80 25.23
C LEU A 73 43.30 13.49 26.62
N GLU A 74 42.77 12.50 27.34
CA GLU A 74 43.28 12.02 28.64
C GLU A 74 44.75 11.54 28.62
N LYS A 75 45.35 11.37 27.44
CA LYS A 75 46.75 10.95 27.25
C LYS A 75 47.75 12.12 27.18
N LEU A 76 47.26 13.35 27.04
CA LEU A 76 48.06 14.55 26.82
C LEU A 76 48.25 15.34 28.12
N SER A 77 49.31 16.15 28.20
CA SER A 77 49.44 17.13 29.27
C SER A 77 48.43 18.28 29.09
N GLU A 78 48.12 18.97 30.19
CA GLU A 78 47.15 20.07 30.19
C GLU A 78 47.57 21.23 29.27
N GLY A 79 48.87 21.45 29.10
CA GLY A 79 49.42 22.41 28.14
C GLY A 79 49.23 21.99 26.68
N GLU A 80 49.57 20.74 26.32
CA GLU A 80 49.35 20.21 24.97
C GLU A 80 47.85 20.19 24.59
N MET A 81 46.97 19.91 25.56
CA MET A 81 45.52 19.95 25.37
C MET A 81 45.01 21.37 25.09
N GLU A 82 45.56 22.40 25.76
CA GLU A 82 45.19 23.79 25.47
C GLU A 82 45.81 24.31 24.15
N ASP A 83 47.05 23.93 23.83
CA ASP A 83 47.68 24.25 22.53
C ASP A 83 46.90 23.67 21.33
N LEU A 84 46.11 22.62 21.53
CA LEU A 84 45.21 22.03 20.52
C LEU A 84 43.90 22.81 20.32
N TYR A 85 43.53 23.71 21.22
CA TYR A 85 42.35 24.55 21.02
C TYR A 85 42.66 25.72 20.09
N VAL A 86 41.74 25.98 19.15
CA VAL A 86 41.80 27.14 18.27
C VAL A 86 40.64 28.08 18.59
N GLU A 87 40.86 29.39 18.45
CA GLU A 87 39.80 30.40 18.59
C GLU A 87 39.09 30.69 17.25
N PRO A 88 37.80 31.05 17.26
CA PRO A 88 37.07 31.42 16.05
C PRO A 88 37.69 32.59 15.27
N PHE A 89 38.17 32.31 14.05
CA PHE A 89 38.74 33.31 13.14
C PHE A 89 37.82 33.61 11.94
N PRO A 90 37.92 34.80 11.30
CA PRO A 90 37.12 35.14 10.13
C PRO A 90 37.58 34.36 8.88
N TRP A 91 36.67 33.60 8.27
CA TRP A 91 36.94 32.78 7.08
C TRP A 91 36.27 33.37 5.85
N ARG A 92 37.10 33.85 4.90
CA ARG A 92 36.74 34.49 3.61
C ARG A 92 35.83 35.74 3.76
N LEU A 93 36.21 36.85 3.13
CA LEU A 93 35.47 38.11 3.23
C LEU A 93 33.98 37.93 2.83
N ASN A 94 33.09 38.40 3.72
CA ASN A 94 31.62 38.34 3.58
C ASN A 94 31.00 36.93 3.47
N ARG A 95 31.58 35.89 4.09
CA ARG A 95 30.87 34.61 4.33
C ARG A 95 30.94 34.18 5.79
N LYS A 96 29.88 33.50 6.24
CA LYS A 96 29.92 32.59 7.40
C LYS A 96 29.90 31.17 6.83
N TRP A 97 30.74 30.30 7.39
CA TRP A 97 30.83 28.88 7.01
C TRP A 97 29.83 28.00 7.78
N TYR A 98 29.33 28.49 8.91
CA TYR A 98 28.15 27.98 9.61
C TYR A 98 27.05 29.04 9.62
N GLU A 99 25.81 28.64 9.33
CA GLU A 99 24.65 29.43 9.72
C GLU A 99 24.11 28.91 11.05
N THR A 100 23.80 29.82 11.97
CA THR A 100 23.33 29.49 13.32
C THR A 100 21.84 29.13 13.33
N ARG A 101 21.44 28.14 12.52
CA ARG A 101 20.15 27.46 12.68
C ARG A 101 20.35 26.18 13.48
N ASN A 102 19.65 26.07 14.60
CA ASN A 102 19.59 24.84 15.40
C ASN A 102 18.59 23.89 14.74
N VAL A 103 18.93 23.38 13.55
CA VAL A 103 18.10 22.46 12.76
C VAL A 103 17.90 21.13 13.51
N TYR A 104 18.92 20.73 14.25
CA TYR A 104 18.95 19.52 15.06
C TYR A 104 18.69 19.84 16.55
N GLU A 105 17.91 18.98 17.19
CA GLU A 105 17.47 19.14 18.59
C GLU A 105 18.67 19.09 19.54
N ASN A 106 18.63 19.84 20.65
CA ASN A 106 19.70 19.95 21.65
C ASN A 106 21.09 20.44 21.17
N THR A 107 21.32 20.75 19.89
CA THR A 107 22.62 21.25 19.38
C THR A 107 23.16 22.47 20.15
N SER A 108 22.29 23.38 20.61
CA SER A 108 22.69 24.55 21.42
C SER A 108 23.13 24.21 22.85
N LEU A 109 22.75 23.04 23.37
CA LEU A 109 23.26 22.48 24.62
C LEU A 109 24.60 21.76 24.37
N TYR A 110 24.69 20.93 23.33
CA TYR A 110 25.94 20.23 22.99
C TYR A 110 27.07 21.21 22.63
N ARG A 111 26.78 22.31 21.92
CA ARG A 111 27.74 23.42 21.69
C ARG A 111 28.22 24.14 22.96
N LYS A 112 27.50 24.04 24.08
CA LYS A 112 27.97 24.57 25.38
C LYS A 112 28.78 23.57 26.20
N LEU A 113 28.65 22.27 25.92
CA LEU A 113 29.26 21.19 26.71
C LEU A 113 30.51 20.60 26.05
N TYR A 114 30.51 20.45 24.72
CA TYR A 114 31.47 19.59 24.01
C TYR A 114 32.22 20.25 22.86
N ASP A 115 31.83 21.45 22.41
CA ASP A 115 32.44 22.14 21.26
C ASP A 115 33.95 22.32 21.41
N ARG A 116 34.42 22.72 22.62
CA ARG A 116 35.85 22.86 22.96
C ARG A 116 36.61 21.52 22.86
N LYS A 117 36.07 20.46 23.46
CA LYS A 117 36.66 19.10 23.42
C LYS A 117 36.76 18.58 21.98
N LEU A 118 35.70 18.75 21.19
CA LEU A 118 35.66 18.27 19.81
C LEU A 118 36.55 19.12 18.88
N ASN A 119 36.76 20.41 19.19
CA ASN A 119 37.77 21.25 18.56
C ASN A 119 39.19 20.74 18.84
N GLN A 120 39.50 20.41 20.10
CA GLN A 120 40.78 19.81 20.49
C GLN A 120 41.01 18.44 19.83
N CYS A 121 40.02 17.54 19.82
CA CYS A 121 40.10 16.24 19.15
C CYS A 121 40.23 16.35 17.61
N SER A 122 39.59 17.34 16.99
CA SER A 122 39.71 17.59 15.55
C SER A 122 41.10 18.15 15.19
N ASN A 123 41.67 19.02 16.03
CA ASN A 123 43.05 19.50 15.89
C ASN A 123 44.07 18.39 16.16
N LEU A 124 43.82 17.49 17.11
CA LEU A 124 44.69 16.36 17.41
C LEU A 124 44.89 15.48 16.17
N TRP A 125 43.76 15.09 15.54
CA TRP A 125 43.77 14.35 14.28
C TRP A 125 44.44 15.13 13.13
N LEU A 126 44.12 16.41 12.94
CA LEU A 126 44.66 17.18 11.81
C LEU A 126 46.18 17.44 11.96
N ARG A 127 46.67 17.73 13.17
CA ARG A 127 48.11 17.94 13.42
C ARG A 127 48.90 16.66 13.24
N GLN A 128 48.44 15.54 13.78
CA GLN A 128 49.13 14.24 13.66
C GLN A 128 49.33 13.80 12.19
N ASN A 129 48.37 14.09 11.31
CA ASN A 129 48.39 13.62 9.93
C ASN A 129 48.91 14.64 8.90
N TYR A 130 48.67 15.94 9.12
CA TYR A 130 48.96 17.00 8.13
C TYR A 130 49.75 18.20 8.70
N ASN A 131 50.06 18.21 10.00
CA ASN A 131 50.67 19.34 10.71
C ASN A 131 49.94 20.69 10.49
N LEU A 132 48.61 20.64 10.38
CA LEU A 132 47.74 21.81 10.23
C LEU A 132 46.83 21.95 11.46
N SER A 133 46.36 23.16 11.73
CA SER A 133 45.33 23.44 12.74
C SER A 133 44.02 23.86 12.07
N LEU A 134 42.89 23.65 12.75
CA LEU A 134 41.55 23.98 12.26
C LEU A 134 40.70 24.65 13.36
N GLN A 135 39.63 25.34 12.98
CA GLN A 135 38.54 25.68 13.90
C GLN A 135 37.33 24.82 13.58
N SER A 136 36.81 24.07 14.57
CA SER A 136 35.55 23.33 14.41
C SER A 136 34.44 23.81 15.34
N THR A 137 33.20 23.52 14.94
CA THR A 137 31.96 23.70 15.71
C THR A 137 30.98 22.57 15.38
N ILE A 138 30.26 22.05 16.38
CA ILE A 138 29.24 21.00 16.23
C ILE A 138 28.15 21.42 15.24
N GLU A 139 27.84 20.56 14.27
CA GLU A 139 26.63 20.62 13.46
C GLU A 139 25.47 19.95 14.20
N PHE A 140 25.64 18.67 14.57
CA PHE A 140 24.69 17.87 15.33
C PHE A 140 25.39 16.82 16.20
N CYS A 141 24.64 16.28 17.17
CA CYS A 141 24.99 15.06 17.87
C CYS A 141 23.78 14.13 17.97
N SER A 142 24.02 12.84 18.19
CA SER A 142 22.99 11.81 18.39
C SER A 142 23.36 10.93 19.57
N THR A 143 22.37 10.35 20.26
CA THR A 143 22.59 9.58 21.49
C THR A 143 21.92 8.20 21.47
N ASN A 144 22.52 7.25 22.22
CA ASN A 144 21.98 5.89 22.33
C ASN A 144 20.59 5.80 23.00
N GLN A 145 20.17 6.85 23.71
CA GLN A 145 18.86 6.94 24.37
C GLN A 145 17.73 7.38 23.42
N GLU A 146 18.05 8.07 22.31
CA GLU A 146 17.06 8.44 21.28
C GLU A 146 16.57 7.21 20.50
N ILE A 147 17.47 6.24 20.26
CA ILE A 147 17.18 5.00 19.51
C ILE A 147 16.22 4.10 20.31
N THR A 148 16.40 4.02 21.62
CA THR A 148 15.56 3.21 22.51
C THR A 148 14.23 3.90 22.86
N ASN A 149 14.21 5.23 23.00
CA ASN A 149 13.00 6.00 23.29
C ASN A 149 12.32 6.58 22.04
N GLN A 150 12.16 5.78 20.99
CA GLN A 150 11.40 6.17 19.80
C GLN A 150 9.91 6.33 20.13
N LYS A 151 9.52 7.54 20.56
CA LYS A 151 8.15 7.93 20.93
C LYS A 151 7.16 7.53 19.83
N TYR A 152 6.10 6.81 20.20
CA TYR A 152 4.99 6.54 19.29
C TYR A 152 4.37 7.85 18.81
N ASP A 153 4.20 7.99 17.49
CA ASP A 153 3.57 9.15 16.88
C ASP A 153 2.05 9.17 17.16
N TYR A 154 1.46 10.37 17.15
CA TYR A 154 0.05 10.64 17.41
C TYR A 154 -0.88 9.75 16.58
N TRP A 155 -0.54 9.45 15.32
CA TRP A 155 -1.32 8.53 14.47
C TRP A 155 -1.40 7.09 15.00
N HIS A 156 -0.39 6.60 15.71
CA HIS A 156 -0.43 5.28 16.36
C HIS A 156 -1.36 5.33 17.58
N TYR A 157 -1.31 6.39 18.38
CA TYR A 157 -2.24 6.60 19.49
C TYR A 157 -3.68 6.80 19.01
N ILE A 158 -3.92 7.53 17.91
CA ILE A 158 -5.25 7.63 17.27
C ILE A 158 -5.72 6.25 16.84
N PHE A 159 -4.90 5.46 16.14
CA PHE A 159 -5.31 4.14 15.66
C PHE A 159 -5.68 3.20 16.84
N LEU A 160 -4.86 3.19 17.90
CA LEU A 160 -5.15 2.42 19.11
C LEU A 160 -6.41 2.94 19.84
N ALA A 161 -6.57 4.26 19.98
CA ALA A 161 -7.74 4.87 20.62
C ALA A 161 -9.04 4.63 19.83
N VAL A 162 -9.02 4.74 18.49
CA VAL A 162 -10.16 4.43 17.62
C VAL A 162 -10.50 2.94 17.69
N THR A 163 -9.50 2.05 17.65
CA THR A 163 -9.72 0.61 17.77
C THR A 163 -10.31 0.24 19.14
N LEU A 164 -9.78 0.85 20.21
CA LEU A 164 -10.28 0.69 21.58
C LEU A 164 -11.70 1.25 21.75
N CYS A 165 -11.99 2.43 21.20
CA CYS A 165 -13.34 2.99 21.21
C CYS A 165 -14.34 2.10 20.45
N ILE A 166 -13.96 1.54 19.30
CA ILE A 166 -14.82 0.64 18.54
C ILE A 166 -15.08 -0.65 19.34
N THR A 167 -14.06 -1.28 19.93
CA THR A 167 -14.28 -2.48 20.75
C THR A 167 -15.07 -2.17 22.01
N VAL A 168 -14.80 -1.07 22.72
CA VAL A 168 -15.57 -0.63 23.90
C VAL A 168 -17.03 -0.33 23.55
N ILE A 169 -17.32 0.33 22.43
CA ILE A 169 -18.69 0.59 21.96
C ILE A 169 -19.41 -0.73 21.66
N ILE A 170 -18.78 -1.63 20.89
CA ILE A 170 -19.35 -2.93 20.52
C ILE A 170 -19.58 -3.83 21.74
N THR A 171 -18.62 -3.92 22.68
CA THR A 171 -18.79 -4.72 23.89
C THR A 171 -19.82 -4.10 24.83
N SER A 172 -19.86 -2.78 24.96
CA SER A 172 -20.88 -2.09 25.77
C SER A 172 -22.28 -2.25 25.19
N ALA A 173 -22.43 -2.17 23.86
CA ALA A 173 -23.67 -2.43 23.15
C ALA A 173 -24.15 -3.86 23.36
N THR A 174 -23.30 -4.84 23.08
CA THR A 174 -23.63 -6.27 23.19
C THR A 174 -23.91 -6.66 24.65
N TYR A 175 -23.20 -6.11 25.63
CA TYR A 175 -23.47 -6.31 27.05
C TYR A 175 -24.80 -5.67 27.49
N PHE A 176 -25.09 -4.46 27.02
CA PHE A 176 -26.32 -3.74 27.36
C PHE A 176 -27.56 -4.42 26.77
N ASP A 177 -27.47 -4.89 25.52
CA ASP A 177 -28.48 -5.71 24.83
C ASP A 177 -28.70 -7.06 25.56
N ALA A 178 -27.63 -7.79 25.88
CA ALA A 178 -27.71 -9.02 26.68
C ALA A 178 -28.30 -8.81 28.09
N LYS A 179 -28.10 -7.63 28.70
CA LYS A 179 -28.68 -7.24 30.00
C LYS A 179 -30.16 -6.88 29.91
N LEU A 180 -30.62 -6.43 28.73
CA LEU A 180 -32.03 -6.13 28.45
C LEU A 180 -32.82 -7.39 28.09
N ASN A 181 -32.21 -8.32 27.34
CA ASN A 181 -32.80 -9.61 26.95
C ASN A 181 -32.81 -10.64 28.10
N LYS A 182 -33.47 -10.30 29.23
CA LYS A 182 -33.58 -11.16 30.42
C LYS A 182 -34.32 -12.48 30.18
N SER A 183 -35.18 -12.55 29.16
CA SER A 183 -35.94 -13.76 28.79
C SER A 183 -35.18 -14.70 27.86
N LYS A 184 -34.03 -14.27 27.29
CA LYS A 184 -33.29 -14.98 26.22
C LYS A 184 -34.12 -15.25 24.96
N SER A 185 -35.16 -14.45 24.69
CA SER A 185 -36.11 -14.66 23.58
C SER A 185 -36.09 -13.52 22.57
N LEU A 186 -36.38 -13.84 21.29
CA LEU A 186 -36.43 -12.85 20.19
C LEU A 186 -37.55 -11.81 20.35
N GLU A 187 -38.57 -12.11 21.15
CA GLU A 187 -39.61 -11.17 21.60
C GLU A 187 -39.03 -9.85 22.18
N HIS A 188 -37.81 -9.88 22.73
CA HIS A 188 -37.14 -8.68 23.21
C HIS A 188 -37.06 -7.57 22.15
N TYR A 189 -36.80 -7.93 20.89
CA TYR A 189 -36.67 -6.98 19.78
C TYR A 189 -38.02 -6.58 19.14
N LYS A 190 -39.11 -7.30 19.47
CA LYS A 190 -40.47 -7.00 19.00
C LYS A 190 -41.18 -5.98 19.89
N LEU A 191 -40.77 -5.90 21.15
CA LEU A 191 -41.23 -4.87 22.08
C LEU A 191 -40.83 -3.47 21.59
N ASN A 192 -41.75 -2.51 21.71
CA ASN A 192 -41.55 -1.15 21.21
C ASN A 192 -40.66 -0.32 22.16
N LEU A 193 -39.36 -0.61 22.14
CA LEU A 193 -38.29 -0.07 22.99
C LEU A 193 -38.27 1.47 23.10
N ASN A 194 -38.79 2.15 22.08
CA ASN A 194 -38.95 3.61 21.98
C ASN A 194 -39.66 4.25 23.19
N LYS A 195 -40.51 3.52 23.93
CA LYS A 195 -41.19 4.04 25.12
C LYS A 195 -40.40 3.94 26.43
N LYS A 196 -39.19 3.35 26.44
CA LYS A 196 -38.42 3.12 27.69
C LYS A 196 -36.91 3.43 27.63
N LEU A 197 -36.32 3.61 26.45
CA LEU A 197 -34.87 3.84 26.31
C LEU A 197 -34.58 5.20 25.68
N THR A 198 -33.51 5.85 26.13
CA THR A 198 -33.07 7.15 25.59
C THR A 198 -32.44 7.00 24.20
N ASN A 199 -32.42 8.06 23.40
CA ASN A 199 -31.85 8.04 22.04
C ASN A 199 -30.40 7.51 22.02
N LEU A 200 -29.59 7.84 23.03
CA LEU A 200 -28.21 7.33 23.15
C LEU A 200 -28.16 5.82 23.35
N GLN A 201 -29.07 5.26 24.15
CA GLN A 201 -29.20 3.81 24.36
C GLN A 201 -29.71 3.09 23.10
N GLN A 202 -30.61 3.72 22.35
CA GLN A 202 -31.09 3.22 21.05
C GLN A 202 -29.95 3.18 20.02
N TYR A 203 -29.18 4.26 19.88
CA TYR A 203 -27.99 4.29 19.02
C TYR A 203 -26.93 3.27 19.45
N LEU A 204 -26.77 3.03 20.76
CA LEU A 204 -25.85 2.01 21.27
C LEU A 204 -26.30 0.59 20.85
N LEU A 205 -27.61 0.26 20.94
CA LEU A 205 -28.14 -1.03 20.48
C LEU A 205 -27.84 -1.32 19.00
N CYS A 206 -27.79 -0.29 18.15
CA CYS A 206 -27.45 -0.45 16.73
C CYS A 206 -26.04 -1.02 16.47
N PHE A 207 -25.17 -1.06 17.48
CA PHE A 207 -23.83 -1.67 17.41
C PHE A 207 -23.74 -3.05 18.09
N SER A 208 -24.86 -3.62 18.57
CA SER A 208 -24.90 -4.99 19.11
C SER A 208 -24.74 -6.05 18.03
N ILE A 209 -23.92 -7.08 18.29
CA ILE A 209 -23.64 -8.15 17.33
C ILE A 209 -24.72 -9.25 17.43
N CYS A 210 -25.90 -8.97 16.88
CA CYS A 210 -26.98 -9.96 16.67
C CYS A 210 -27.31 -10.16 15.18
N MET A 211 -26.26 -10.33 14.35
CA MET A 211 -26.41 -10.53 12.90
C MET A 211 -26.61 -12.00 12.56
N VAL A 212 -27.75 -12.32 11.92
CA VAL A 212 -28.18 -13.70 11.60
C VAL A 212 -27.11 -14.50 10.86
N HIS A 213 -26.43 -13.90 9.88
CA HIS A 213 -25.39 -14.56 9.09
C HIS A 213 -24.11 -14.88 9.90
N LEU A 214 -24.00 -14.52 11.18
CA LEU A 214 -22.87 -14.94 12.02
C LEU A 214 -23.13 -16.27 12.76
N TRP A 215 -24.32 -16.87 12.60
CA TRP A 215 -24.68 -18.14 13.28
C TRP A 215 -23.65 -19.25 13.04
N TYR A 216 -23.23 -19.45 11.79
CA TYR A 216 -22.30 -20.53 11.44
C TYR A 216 -20.87 -20.23 11.92
N VAL A 217 -20.43 -18.97 11.98
CA VAL A 217 -19.12 -18.61 12.57
C VAL A 217 -19.10 -18.86 14.08
N ALA A 218 -20.21 -18.56 14.77
CA ALA A 218 -20.36 -18.87 16.19
C ALA A 218 -20.41 -20.39 16.44
N ALA A 219 -21.16 -21.14 15.64
CA ALA A 219 -21.24 -22.60 15.73
C ALA A 219 -19.89 -23.28 15.38
N ASP A 220 -19.20 -22.86 14.32
CA ASP A 220 -17.87 -23.33 13.94
C ASP A 220 -16.85 -23.10 15.05
N THR A 221 -16.84 -21.92 15.67
CA THR A 221 -15.97 -21.62 16.82
C THR A 221 -16.23 -22.56 18.01
N GLN A 222 -17.50 -22.84 18.31
CA GLN A 222 -17.90 -23.74 19.40
C GLN A 222 -17.53 -25.20 19.10
N LEU A 223 -17.78 -25.65 17.86
CA LEU A 223 -17.48 -27.01 17.39
C LEU A 223 -15.97 -27.24 17.23
N PHE A 224 -15.19 -26.20 16.90
CA PHE A 224 -13.74 -26.23 16.90
C PHE A 224 -13.19 -26.44 18.32
N ILE A 225 -13.65 -25.68 19.31
CA ILE A 225 -13.23 -25.84 20.72
C ILE A 225 -13.60 -27.25 21.23
N PHE A 226 -14.83 -27.70 20.97
CA PHE A 226 -15.28 -29.05 21.30
C PHE A 226 -14.41 -30.14 20.64
N THR A 227 -14.12 -29.99 19.35
CA THR A 227 -13.30 -30.95 18.60
C THR A 227 -11.84 -30.94 19.04
N LEU A 228 -11.29 -29.79 19.43
CA LEU A 228 -9.94 -29.69 19.98
C LEU A 228 -9.83 -30.46 21.30
N LEU A 229 -10.81 -30.30 22.20
CA LEU A 229 -10.91 -31.10 23.43
C LEU A 229 -11.07 -32.60 23.15
N LEU A 230 -11.93 -32.97 22.18
CA LEU A 230 -12.10 -34.35 21.74
C LEU A 230 -10.78 -34.94 21.19
N CYS A 231 -10.03 -34.18 20.40
CA CYS A 231 -8.71 -34.58 19.89
C CYS A 231 -7.68 -34.77 21.01
N VAL A 232 -7.67 -33.91 22.05
CA VAL A 232 -6.81 -34.08 23.24
C VAL A 232 -7.18 -35.37 24.00
N ILE A 233 -8.46 -35.66 24.16
CA ILE A 233 -8.94 -36.91 24.78
C ILE A 233 -8.57 -38.13 23.93
N MET A 234 -8.75 -38.07 22.61
CA MET A 234 -8.36 -39.12 21.66
C MET A 234 -6.84 -39.35 21.60
N PHE A 235 -6.03 -38.32 21.84
CA PHE A 235 -4.58 -38.44 21.94
C PHE A 235 -4.18 -39.10 23.27
N LYS A 236 -4.74 -38.63 24.40
CA LYS A 236 -4.52 -39.20 25.74
C LYS A 236 -4.94 -40.68 25.83
N PHE A 237 -6.01 -41.07 25.15
CA PHE A 237 -6.55 -42.44 25.13
C PHE A 237 -6.44 -43.07 23.73
N TRP A 238 -5.24 -43.01 23.13
CA TRP A 238 -4.95 -43.42 21.76
C TRP A 238 -5.48 -44.81 21.34
N ASN A 239 -5.50 -45.79 22.24
CA ASN A 239 -6.01 -47.14 21.96
C ASN A 239 -7.54 -47.16 21.82
N TYR A 240 -8.25 -46.28 22.53
CA TYR A 240 -9.72 -46.20 22.53
C TYR A 240 -10.29 -45.17 21.55
N ARG A 241 -9.43 -44.36 20.89
CA ARG A 241 -9.83 -43.22 20.05
C ARG A 241 -10.90 -43.53 18.99
N LYS A 242 -10.94 -44.74 18.43
CA LYS A 242 -11.99 -45.17 17.47
C LYS A 242 -13.36 -45.26 18.14
N TYR A 243 -13.42 -45.84 19.34
CA TYR A 243 -14.64 -45.99 20.13
C TYR A 243 -15.10 -44.64 20.70
N ILE A 244 -14.16 -43.81 21.16
CA ILE A 244 -14.43 -42.44 21.64
C ILE A 244 -15.03 -41.57 20.53
N PHE A 245 -14.41 -41.58 19.34
CA PHE A 245 -14.92 -40.82 18.20
C PHE A 245 -16.26 -41.37 17.72
N GLY A 246 -16.41 -42.69 17.64
CA GLY A 246 -17.65 -43.35 17.21
C GLY A 246 -18.83 -43.11 18.17
N SER A 247 -18.61 -43.15 19.48
CA SER A 247 -19.67 -42.89 20.47
C SER A 247 -20.10 -41.43 20.47
N VAL A 248 -19.15 -40.49 20.37
CA VAL A 248 -19.46 -39.05 20.26
C VAL A 248 -20.21 -38.76 18.97
N PHE A 249 -19.78 -39.29 17.83
CA PHE A 249 -20.50 -39.16 16.55
C PHE A 249 -21.92 -39.73 16.66
N PHE A 250 -22.09 -40.96 17.15
CA PHE A 250 -23.41 -41.57 17.32
C PHE A 250 -24.31 -40.75 18.26
N SER A 251 -23.78 -40.25 19.39
CA SER A 251 -24.54 -39.39 20.29
C SER A 251 -25.01 -38.10 19.63
N SER A 252 -24.24 -37.53 18.68
CA SER A 252 -24.67 -36.33 17.96
C SER A 252 -25.85 -36.59 17.02
N LEU A 253 -25.91 -37.78 16.41
CA LEU A 253 -27.05 -38.21 15.59
C LEU A 253 -28.29 -38.45 16.46
N VAL A 254 -28.12 -39.09 17.63
CA VAL A 254 -29.22 -39.31 18.59
C VAL A 254 -29.74 -37.99 19.16
N VAL A 255 -28.85 -37.06 19.55
CA VAL A 255 -29.25 -35.73 20.04
C VAL A 255 -30.04 -34.99 18.97
N HIS A 256 -29.55 -34.92 17.73
CA HIS A 256 -30.26 -34.30 16.61
C HIS A 256 -31.64 -34.94 16.42
N PHE A 257 -31.73 -36.28 16.34
CA PHE A 257 -32.99 -37.00 16.19
C PHE A 257 -33.99 -36.66 17.31
N VAL A 258 -33.55 -36.72 18.56
CA VAL A 258 -34.40 -36.46 19.73
C VAL A 258 -34.87 -35.01 19.76
N THR A 259 -33.98 -34.02 19.52
CA THR A 259 -34.40 -32.60 19.48
C THR A 259 -35.39 -32.34 18.34
N HIS A 260 -35.15 -32.91 17.16
CA HIS A 260 -36.04 -32.74 16.01
C HIS A 260 -37.42 -33.38 16.25
N TYR A 261 -37.44 -34.60 16.81
CA TYR A 261 -38.67 -35.33 17.10
C TYR A 261 -39.48 -34.68 18.23
N LEU A 262 -38.85 -34.20 19.30
CA LEU A 262 -39.55 -33.48 20.37
C LEU A 262 -40.07 -32.11 19.92
N ASN A 263 -39.34 -31.42 19.05
CA ASN A 263 -39.74 -30.09 18.59
C ASN A 263 -40.81 -30.15 17.49
N GLY A 264 -40.88 -31.22 16.68
CA GLY A 264 -42.00 -31.46 15.75
C GLY A 264 -42.02 -30.58 14.50
N HIS A 265 -40.93 -30.54 13.72
CA HIS A 265 -40.76 -29.65 12.56
C HIS A 265 -40.56 -30.37 11.22
N ASP A 266 -40.57 -29.59 10.12
CA ASP A 266 -40.23 -30.05 8.77
C ASP A 266 -38.81 -30.63 8.71
N GLY A 267 -38.68 -31.81 8.08
CA GLY A 267 -37.39 -32.52 8.01
C GLY A 267 -36.34 -31.90 7.09
N ILE A 268 -36.63 -30.77 6.43
CA ILE A 268 -35.67 -29.94 5.71
C ILE A 268 -36.00 -28.45 5.88
N PHE A 269 -35.02 -27.57 5.67
CA PHE A 269 -35.23 -26.13 5.69
C PHE A 269 -35.99 -25.64 4.43
N LEU A 270 -37.32 -25.65 4.51
CA LEU A 270 -38.22 -25.18 3.45
C LEU A 270 -38.22 -23.66 3.28
N PHE A 271 -37.86 -23.17 2.10
CA PHE A 271 -38.01 -21.76 1.69
C PHE A 271 -39.45 -21.41 1.26
N SER A 272 -40.43 -21.59 2.15
CA SER A 272 -41.79 -21.09 1.92
C SER A 272 -41.81 -19.56 1.79
N PRO A 273 -42.82 -18.94 1.15
CA PRO A 273 -42.93 -17.49 1.06
C PRO A 273 -42.90 -16.79 2.42
N GLU A 274 -43.52 -17.42 3.43
CA GLU A 274 -43.56 -16.94 4.81
C GLU A 274 -42.20 -17.10 5.51
N LYS A 275 -41.54 -18.26 5.40
CA LYS A 275 -40.18 -18.47 5.94
C LYS A 275 -39.14 -17.56 5.26
N ARG A 276 -39.36 -17.18 3.99
CA ARG A 276 -38.54 -16.16 3.30
C ARG A 276 -38.80 -14.75 3.83
N ARG A 277 -40.05 -14.40 4.11
CA ARG A 277 -40.43 -13.12 4.74
C ARG A 277 -39.85 -13.02 6.15
N SER A 278 -39.92 -14.09 6.94
CA SER A 278 -39.38 -14.14 8.30
C SER A 278 -37.86 -13.94 8.30
N LEU A 279 -37.08 -14.66 7.47
CA LEU A 279 -35.61 -14.47 7.34
C LEU A 279 -35.13 -13.01 7.15
N VAL A 280 -35.99 -12.12 6.61
CA VAL A 280 -35.70 -10.68 6.47
C VAL A 280 -35.93 -9.90 7.78
N TYR A 281 -36.95 -10.27 8.58
CA TYR A 281 -37.47 -9.46 9.70
C TYR A 281 -37.48 -10.14 11.09
N ASP A 282 -37.73 -11.45 11.18
CA ASP A 282 -37.91 -12.21 12.44
C ASP A 282 -37.48 -13.69 12.24
N ILE A 283 -36.66 -14.24 13.13
CA ILE A 283 -36.29 -15.67 13.05
C ILE A 283 -37.29 -16.47 13.89
N SER A 284 -37.91 -17.50 13.32
CA SER A 284 -38.71 -18.42 14.16
C SER A 284 -37.78 -19.20 15.09
N GLU A 285 -38.19 -19.38 16.34
CA GLU A 285 -37.34 -20.02 17.36
C GLU A 285 -36.92 -21.44 16.93
N ASP A 286 -37.84 -22.15 16.29
CA ASP A 286 -37.63 -23.43 15.61
C ASP A 286 -36.52 -23.43 14.55
N THR A 287 -36.32 -22.34 13.79
CA THR A 287 -35.17 -22.22 12.87
C THR A 287 -33.85 -22.12 13.64
N GLN A 288 -33.84 -21.40 14.76
CA GLN A 288 -32.65 -21.24 15.59
C GLN A 288 -32.29 -22.54 16.31
N GLN A 289 -33.27 -23.25 16.86
CA GLN A 289 -33.04 -24.51 17.59
C GLN A 289 -32.72 -25.69 16.66
N ASN A 290 -33.45 -25.86 15.55
CA ASN A 290 -33.37 -27.08 14.72
C ASN A 290 -32.42 -26.98 13.51
N TYR A 291 -31.87 -25.79 13.20
CA TYR A 291 -30.96 -25.62 12.06
C TYR A 291 -29.67 -24.86 12.40
N PHE A 292 -29.76 -23.73 13.11
CA PHE A 292 -28.57 -22.93 13.47
C PHE A 292 -27.76 -23.48 14.67
N ALA A 293 -28.36 -24.32 15.51
CA ALA A 293 -27.73 -24.77 16.76
C ALA A 293 -26.47 -25.63 16.52
N PRO A 294 -25.43 -25.53 17.38
CA PRO A 294 -24.20 -26.29 17.20
C PRO A 294 -24.43 -27.81 17.31
N TYR A 295 -25.28 -28.25 18.26
CA TYR A 295 -25.51 -29.68 18.53
C TYR A 295 -26.16 -30.44 17.35
N ILE A 296 -27.02 -29.77 16.58
CA ILE A 296 -27.60 -30.27 15.32
C ILE A 296 -26.50 -30.54 14.28
N ASN A 297 -25.49 -29.67 14.23
CA ASN A 297 -24.44 -29.64 13.22
C ASN A 297 -23.18 -30.43 13.61
N THR A 298 -23.06 -30.88 14.87
CA THR A 298 -21.91 -31.65 15.38
C THR A 298 -21.59 -32.88 14.52
N GLY A 299 -22.59 -33.65 14.09
CA GLY A 299 -22.36 -34.84 13.26
C GLY A 299 -21.70 -34.52 11.91
N ASN A 300 -22.19 -33.46 11.24
CA ASN A 300 -21.65 -32.97 9.97
C ASN A 300 -20.20 -32.47 10.14
N TYR A 301 -19.92 -31.76 11.24
CA TYR A 301 -18.57 -31.31 11.60
C TYR A 301 -17.62 -32.50 11.81
N LEU A 302 -18.05 -33.50 12.58
CA LEU A 302 -17.26 -34.72 12.82
C LEU A 302 -17.03 -35.54 11.54
N LEU A 303 -17.93 -35.52 10.56
CA LEU A 303 -17.66 -36.12 9.25
C LEU A 303 -16.48 -35.43 8.54
N GLY A 304 -16.35 -34.11 8.64
CA GLY A 304 -15.16 -33.38 8.18
C GLY A 304 -13.87 -33.81 8.89
N VAL A 305 -13.92 -34.01 10.22
CA VAL A 305 -12.79 -34.54 11.01
C VAL A 305 -12.45 -35.98 10.57
N CYS A 306 -13.45 -36.80 10.29
CA CYS A 306 -13.28 -38.15 9.74
C CYS A 306 -12.60 -38.10 8.36
N GLY A 307 -13.02 -37.19 7.47
CA GLY A 307 -12.37 -36.95 6.18
C GLY A 307 -10.91 -36.54 6.31
N ALA A 308 -10.56 -35.70 7.28
CA ALA A 308 -9.17 -35.35 7.58
C ALA A 308 -8.37 -36.57 8.10
N MET A 309 -8.93 -37.37 9.01
CA MET A 309 -8.28 -38.60 9.49
C MET A 309 -8.05 -39.62 8.36
N LEU A 310 -9.02 -39.77 7.45
CA LEU A 310 -8.90 -40.61 6.26
C LEU A 310 -7.82 -40.09 5.30
N TYR A 311 -7.76 -38.78 5.05
CA TYR A 311 -6.71 -38.16 4.24
C TYR A 311 -5.32 -38.44 4.80
N PHE A 312 -5.10 -38.21 6.10
CA PHE A 312 -3.82 -38.50 6.75
C PHE A 312 -3.49 -39.99 6.75
N HIS A 313 -4.48 -40.87 6.94
CA HIS A 313 -4.27 -42.31 6.85
C HIS A 313 -3.83 -42.75 5.44
N CYS A 314 -4.54 -42.33 4.39
CA CYS A 314 -4.15 -42.63 3.00
C CYS A 314 -2.77 -42.05 2.66
N LYS A 315 -2.46 -40.83 3.10
CA LYS A 315 -1.15 -40.18 2.90
C LYS A 315 -0.02 -40.97 3.56
N ASN A 316 -0.18 -41.37 4.83
CA ASN A 316 0.84 -42.11 5.58
C ASN A 316 1.01 -43.54 5.07
N ALA A 317 -0.09 -44.21 4.69
CA ALA A 317 -0.07 -45.53 4.08
C ALA A 317 0.32 -45.52 2.57
N LYS A 318 0.64 -44.35 2.00
CA LYS A 318 0.97 -44.12 0.58
C LYS A 318 -0.11 -44.59 -0.42
N ILE A 319 -1.37 -44.70 0.02
CA ILE A 319 -2.51 -45.15 -0.79
C ILE A 319 -2.97 -44.01 -1.71
N ASN A 320 -2.73 -44.11 -3.03
CA ASN A 320 -3.32 -43.19 -4.01
C ASN A 320 -4.75 -43.63 -4.38
N LEU A 321 -5.75 -43.02 -3.75
CA LEU A 321 -7.17 -43.20 -4.10
C LEU A 321 -7.44 -42.94 -5.59
N GLY A 322 -6.64 -42.07 -6.24
CA GLY A 322 -6.71 -41.79 -7.68
C GLY A 322 -6.37 -42.97 -8.61
N ASN A 323 -5.88 -44.10 -8.09
CA ASN A 323 -5.70 -45.33 -8.86
C ASN A 323 -6.97 -46.21 -8.87
N SER A 324 -7.93 -45.98 -7.95
CA SER A 324 -9.12 -46.83 -7.82
C SER A 324 -10.23 -46.36 -8.76
N LYS A 325 -10.57 -47.20 -9.76
CA LYS A 325 -11.70 -46.96 -10.66
C LYS A 325 -13.01 -46.75 -9.90
N LEU A 326 -13.25 -47.52 -8.83
CA LEU A 326 -14.42 -47.40 -7.97
C LEU A 326 -14.49 -46.03 -7.28
N PHE A 327 -13.36 -45.54 -6.75
CA PHE A 327 -13.32 -44.21 -6.10
C PHE A 327 -13.55 -43.08 -7.11
N ILE A 328 -13.00 -43.18 -8.32
CA ILE A 328 -13.23 -42.19 -9.39
C ILE A 328 -14.72 -42.14 -9.77
N VAL A 329 -15.38 -43.30 -9.91
CA VAL A 329 -16.83 -43.38 -10.18
C VAL A 329 -17.64 -42.75 -9.05
N ILE A 330 -17.35 -43.09 -7.79
CA ILE A 330 -18.01 -42.49 -6.61
C ILE A 330 -17.83 -40.96 -6.59
N TRP A 331 -16.63 -40.46 -6.89
CA TRP A 331 -16.34 -39.02 -6.91
C TRP A 331 -17.14 -38.27 -7.98
N TYR A 332 -17.22 -38.79 -9.22
CA TYR A 332 -18.06 -38.18 -10.26
C TYR A 332 -19.56 -38.30 -9.96
N LEU A 333 -20.02 -39.40 -9.35
CA LEU A 333 -21.41 -39.57 -8.94
C LEU A 333 -21.81 -38.70 -7.74
N THR A 334 -20.85 -38.17 -6.97
CA THR A 334 -21.12 -37.37 -5.77
C THR A 334 -21.92 -36.10 -6.09
N ILE A 335 -21.60 -35.39 -7.18
CA ILE A 335 -22.30 -34.14 -7.54
C ILE A 335 -23.73 -34.42 -8.05
N PRO A 336 -23.98 -35.35 -8.99
CA PRO A 336 -25.34 -35.77 -9.35
C PRO A 336 -26.14 -36.29 -8.15
N LEU A 337 -25.55 -37.12 -7.29
CA LEU A 337 -26.25 -37.68 -6.13
C LEU A 337 -26.65 -36.59 -5.12
N ALA A 338 -25.81 -35.58 -4.89
CA ALA A 338 -26.16 -34.42 -4.08
C ALA A 338 -27.32 -33.61 -4.67
N HIS A 339 -27.37 -33.45 -6.00
CA HIS A 339 -28.51 -32.81 -6.67
C HIS A 339 -29.79 -33.65 -6.60
N ILE A 340 -29.69 -34.98 -6.73
CA ILE A 340 -30.83 -35.90 -6.56
C ILE A 340 -31.35 -35.84 -5.13
N VAL A 341 -30.49 -35.90 -4.11
CA VAL A 341 -30.91 -35.77 -2.70
C VAL A 341 -31.61 -34.43 -2.45
N LEU A 342 -31.05 -33.32 -2.94
CA LEU A 342 -31.67 -32.00 -2.80
C LEU A 342 -33.02 -31.90 -3.53
N ALA A 343 -33.10 -32.40 -4.76
CA ALA A 343 -34.31 -32.32 -5.58
C ALA A 343 -35.42 -33.24 -5.07
N VAL A 344 -35.10 -34.46 -4.64
CA VAL A 344 -36.08 -35.45 -4.12
C VAL A 344 -36.56 -35.05 -2.73
N SER A 345 -35.67 -34.67 -1.80
CA SER A 345 -36.11 -34.17 -0.49
C SER A 345 -36.95 -32.90 -0.62
N GLY A 346 -36.52 -31.95 -1.45
CA GLY A 346 -37.30 -30.77 -1.79
C GLY A 346 -38.68 -31.13 -2.36
N TYR A 347 -38.74 -31.97 -3.39
CA TYR A 347 -40.01 -32.38 -4.01
C TYR A 347 -40.95 -33.04 -2.99
N ILE A 348 -40.46 -33.95 -2.15
CA ILE A 348 -41.26 -34.63 -1.12
C ILE A 348 -41.86 -33.60 -0.15
N PHE A 349 -41.04 -32.77 0.49
CA PHE A 349 -41.52 -31.83 1.52
C PHE A 349 -42.24 -30.59 0.97
N TYR A 350 -42.19 -30.31 -0.33
CA TYR A 350 -43.01 -29.25 -0.97
C TYR A 350 -44.36 -29.76 -1.52
N ASN A 351 -44.55 -31.07 -1.75
CA ASN A 351 -45.77 -31.62 -2.37
C ASN A 351 -46.57 -32.55 -1.43
N TYR A 352 -45.94 -33.11 -0.41
CA TYR A 352 -46.60 -34.00 0.56
C TYR A 352 -46.56 -33.38 1.95
N TYR A 353 -47.74 -33.30 2.58
CA TYR A 353 -47.86 -32.94 3.99
C TYR A 353 -47.61 -34.18 4.86
N PHE A 354 -46.99 -33.98 6.02
CA PHE A 354 -46.72 -35.03 7.00
C PHE A 354 -47.16 -34.57 8.38
N ASP A 355 -47.86 -35.43 9.12
CA ASP A 355 -48.21 -35.14 10.51
C ASP A 355 -46.96 -35.11 11.38
N LEU A 356 -46.92 -34.16 12.32
CA LEU A 356 -45.76 -33.90 13.19
C LEU A 356 -46.17 -34.06 14.67
N PRO A 357 -45.30 -34.64 15.52
CA PRO A 357 -43.94 -35.12 15.23
C PRO A 357 -43.91 -36.51 14.56
N SER A 358 -43.08 -36.66 13.52
CA SER A 358 -42.90 -37.93 12.80
C SER A 358 -41.48 -38.46 12.91
N ILE A 359 -41.37 -39.77 13.17
CA ILE A 359 -40.11 -40.53 13.21
C ILE A 359 -39.43 -40.49 11.84
N TRP A 360 -40.19 -40.72 10.76
CA TRP A 360 -39.65 -40.74 9.39
C TRP A 360 -39.12 -39.36 8.97
N VAL A 361 -39.83 -38.29 9.32
CA VAL A 361 -39.39 -36.91 9.06
C VAL A 361 -38.12 -36.59 9.85
N SER A 362 -38.04 -37.01 11.11
CA SER A 362 -36.88 -36.76 11.99
C SER A 362 -35.65 -37.58 11.60
N LEU A 363 -35.81 -38.82 11.14
CA LEU A 363 -34.74 -39.61 10.52
C LEU A 363 -34.24 -38.95 9.22
N THR A 364 -35.15 -38.38 8.43
CA THR A 364 -34.80 -37.68 7.19
C THR A 364 -34.00 -36.40 7.48
N ALA A 365 -34.34 -35.63 8.51
CA ALA A 365 -33.59 -34.46 8.94
C ALA A 365 -32.13 -34.80 9.30
N VAL A 366 -31.93 -35.81 10.14
CA VAL A 366 -30.61 -36.30 10.54
C VAL A 366 -29.82 -36.76 9.31
N PHE A 367 -30.44 -37.51 8.39
CA PHE A 367 -29.79 -37.95 7.16
C PHE A 367 -29.39 -36.79 6.25
N VAL A 368 -30.32 -35.89 5.94
CA VAL A 368 -30.10 -34.76 5.00
C VAL A 368 -29.08 -33.77 5.54
N GLN A 369 -29.03 -33.51 6.86
CA GLN A 369 -28.01 -32.59 7.41
C GLN A 369 -26.60 -33.21 7.39
N ASN A 370 -26.47 -34.53 7.60
CA ASN A 370 -25.17 -35.21 7.69
C ASN A 370 -24.61 -35.66 6.33
N ILE A 371 -25.45 -35.96 5.33
CA ILE A 371 -24.98 -36.46 4.03
C ILE A 371 -24.11 -35.44 3.28
N TRP A 372 -24.30 -34.14 3.50
CA TRP A 372 -23.43 -33.08 2.98
C TRP A 372 -21.98 -33.21 3.44
N GLY A 373 -21.73 -33.65 4.69
CA GLY A 373 -20.39 -33.90 5.22
C GLY A 373 -19.72 -35.11 4.56
N VAL A 374 -20.50 -36.12 4.18
CA VAL A 374 -20.02 -37.28 3.40
C VAL A 374 -19.63 -36.83 1.99
N PHE A 375 -20.50 -36.07 1.30
CA PHE A 375 -20.20 -35.54 -0.03
C PHE A 375 -18.99 -34.60 -0.03
N ALA A 376 -18.89 -33.68 0.94
CA ALA A 376 -17.73 -32.80 1.10
C ALA A 376 -16.44 -33.59 1.34
N THR A 377 -16.48 -34.62 2.19
CA THR A 377 -15.34 -35.52 2.44
C THR A 377 -14.86 -36.23 1.17
N ILE A 378 -15.78 -36.82 0.41
CA ILE A 378 -15.44 -37.48 -0.86
C ILE A 378 -14.83 -36.49 -1.85
N LEU A 379 -15.43 -35.29 -1.98
CA LEU A 379 -14.94 -34.24 -2.87
C LEU A 379 -13.51 -33.82 -2.50
N VAL A 380 -13.25 -33.50 -1.23
CA VAL A 380 -11.93 -33.10 -0.72
C VAL A 380 -10.88 -34.20 -0.94
N LEU A 381 -11.21 -35.47 -0.67
CA LEU A 381 -10.30 -36.60 -0.92
C LEU A 381 -9.96 -36.74 -2.41
N GLY A 382 -10.92 -36.55 -3.31
CA GLY A 382 -10.68 -36.62 -4.75
C GLY A 382 -9.90 -35.42 -5.31
N PHE A 383 -10.21 -34.19 -4.88
CA PHE A 383 -9.39 -33.02 -5.20
C PHE A 383 -7.95 -33.18 -4.67
N SER A 384 -7.77 -33.82 -3.52
CA SER A 384 -6.43 -34.14 -2.96
C SER A 384 -5.70 -35.28 -3.69
N SER A 385 -6.40 -36.09 -4.49
CA SER A 385 -5.85 -37.30 -5.12
C SER A 385 -5.11 -37.04 -6.43
N LYS A 386 -4.15 -37.92 -6.77
CA LYS A 386 -3.35 -37.82 -8.00
C LYS A 386 -4.01 -38.54 -9.18
N PHE A 387 -5.11 -37.96 -9.70
CA PHE A 387 -5.70 -38.36 -10.99
C PHE A 387 -6.06 -37.13 -11.84
N ARG A 388 -6.16 -37.31 -13.16
CA ARG A 388 -6.50 -36.25 -14.13
C ARG A 388 -8.02 -36.17 -14.29
N SER A 389 -8.60 -35.00 -14.02
CA SER A 389 -10.04 -34.77 -14.13
C SER A 389 -10.33 -33.40 -14.77
N PRO A 390 -11.29 -33.30 -15.71
CA PRO A 390 -11.73 -32.00 -16.24
C PRO A 390 -12.24 -31.05 -15.14
N ALA A 391 -12.96 -31.57 -14.14
CA ALA A 391 -13.46 -30.78 -13.01
C ALA A 391 -12.31 -30.26 -12.14
N LYS A 392 -11.29 -31.08 -11.87
CA LYS A 392 -10.08 -30.62 -11.16
C LYS A 392 -9.29 -29.57 -11.95
N ASN A 393 -9.20 -29.72 -13.27
CA ASN A 393 -8.58 -28.70 -14.14
C ASN A 393 -9.36 -27.38 -14.14
N PHE A 394 -10.69 -27.44 -14.13
CA PHE A 394 -11.56 -26.26 -14.05
C PHE A 394 -11.41 -25.55 -12.69
N CYS A 395 -11.52 -26.27 -11.57
CA CYS A 395 -11.36 -25.68 -10.23
C CYS A 395 -9.95 -25.12 -9.97
N ASN A 396 -8.92 -25.67 -10.62
CA ASN A 396 -7.55 -25.16 -10.57
C ASN A 396 -7.29 -23.95 -11.51
N TRP A 397 -8.29 -23.47 -12.25
CA TRP A 397 -8.10 -22.33 -13.15
C TRP A 397 -7.83 -21.05 -12.35
N SER A 398 -6.81 -20.29 -12.77
CA SER A 398 -6.25 -19.14 -12.03
C SER A 398 -7.25 -18.01 -11.73
N ILE A 399 -8.38 -17.96 -12.43
CA ILE A 399 -9.49 -17.04 -12.15
C ILE A 399 -10.15 -17.30 -10.78
N PHE A 400 -10.09 -18.52 -10.26
CA PHE A 400 -10.64 -18.86 -8.94
C PHE A 400 -9.70 -18.47 -7.78
N THR A 401 -8.41 -18.22 -8.03
CA THR A 401 -7.44 -17.79 -7.02
C THR A 401 -7.78 -16.44 -6.36
N PRO A 402 -8.17 -15.37 -7.08
CA PRO A 402 -8.66 -14.15 -6.46
C PRO A 402 -10.09 -14.31 -5.89
N LEU A 403 -10.99 -14.98 -6.61
CA LEU A 403 -12.40 -15.14 -6.18
C LEU A 403 -12.53 -15.91 -4.85
N SER A 404 -11.75 -16.98 -4.68
CA SER A 404 -11.77 -17.79 -3.45
C SER A 404 -11.36 -17.00 -2.20
N ARG A 405 -10.50 -15.98 -2.32
CA ARG A 405 -10.12 -15.10 -1.20
C ARG A 405 -11.24 -14.17 -0.75
N LEU A 406 -12.18 -13.84 -1.64
CA LEU A 406 -13.32 -12.99 -1.31
C LEU A 406 -14.46 -13.74 -0.60
N THR A 407 -14.40 -15.08 -0.49
CA THR A 407 -15.48 -15.91 0.06
C THR A 407 -15.93 -15.52 1.46
N TYR A 408 -15.01 -15.15 2.35
CA TYR A 408 -15.35 -14.68 3.70
C TYR A 408 -16.02 -13.30 3.68
N GLY A 409 -15.54 -12.36 2.85
CA GLY A 409 -16.18 -11.06 2.65
C GLY A 409 -17.58 -11.17 2.04
N ILE A 410 -17.79 -12.11 1.10
CA ILE A 410 -19.09 -12.45 0.51
C ILE A 410 -20.02 -12.99 1.60
N TYR A 411 -19.54 -13.92 2.42
CA TYR A 411 -20.27 -14.50 3.54
C TYR A 411 -20.73 -13.43 4.56
N VAL A 412 -19.87 -12.49 4.94
CA VAL A 412 -20.24 -11.41 5.89
C VAL A 412 -21.18 -10.37 5.24
N SER A 413 -21.05 -10.10 3.94
CA SER A 413 -21.86 -9.07 3.26
C SER A 413 -23.23 -9.54 2.74
N HIS A 414 -23.44 -10.84 2.51
CA HIS A 414 -24.60 -11.26 1.71
C HIS A 414 -25.97 -10.88 2.32
N LEU A 415 -26.24 -11.16 3.61
CA LEU A 415 -27.55 -10.80 4.19
C LEU A 415 -27.75 -9.29 4.39
N THR A 416 -26.69 -8.51 4.55
CA THR A 416 -26.81 -7.03 4.64
C THR A 416 -27.14 -6.41 3.29
N ILE A 417 -26.80 -7.08 2.18
CA ILE A 417 -27.21 -6.73 0.81
C ILE A 417 -28.61 -7.27 0.50
N VAL A 418 -28.93 -8.52 0.86
CA VAL A 418 -30.23 -9.16 0.57
C VAL A 418 -31.39 -8.44 1.27
N ARG A 419 -31.25 -8.10 2.55
CA ARG A 419 -32.36 -7.60 3.37
C ARG A 419 -32.99 -6.30 2.81
N PRO A 420 -32.23 -5.25 2.43
CA PRO A 420 -32.81 -4.07 1.78
C PRO A 420 -33.45 -4.37 0.42
N LEU A 421 -32.86 -5.26 -0.38
CA LEU A 421 -33.37 -5.60 -1.73
C LEU A 421 -34.69 -6.38 -1.67
N LEU A 422 -34.87 -7.25 -0.68
CA LEU A 422 -36.17 -7.91 -0.42
C LEU A 422 -37.16 -6.95 0.26
N GLY A 423 -36.70 -6.09 1.18
CA GLY A 423 -37.55 -5.11 1.86
C GLY A 423 -38.13 -4.01 0.96
N GLN A 424 -37.61 -3.84 -0.26
CA GLN A 424 -38.19 -2.97 -1.29
C GLN A 424 -39.33 -3.63 -2.09
N GLN A 425 -39.59 -4.92 -1.91
CA GLN A 425 -40.64 -5.64 -2.66
C GLN A 425 -42.02 -5.40 -2.05
N MET A 426 -42.71 -4.36 -2.56
CA MET A 426 -44.08 -3.98 -2.16
C MET A 426 -45.17 -4.99 -2.56
N THR A 427 -44.83 -6.03 -3.34
CA THR A 427 -45.76 -7.06 -3.85
C THR A 427 -45.11 -8.44 -3.75
N LEU A 428 -45.91 -9.51 -3.64
CA LEU A 428 -45.40 -10.88 -3.65
C LEU A 428 -44.90 -11.22 -5.06
N PRO A 429 -43.60 -11.57 -5.26
CA PRO A 429 -43.09 -11.94 -6.58
C PRO A 429 -43.52 -13.36 -6.96
N TYR A 430 -44.00 -13.53 -8.20
CA TYR A 430 -44.33 -14.86 -8.73
C TYR A 430 -43.06 -15.72 -8.85
N LEU A 431 -43.07 -16.88 -8.20
CA LEU A 431 -41.90 -17.72 -7.99
C LEU A 431 -41.61 -18.63 -9.20
N SER A 432 -40.97 -18.08 -10.22
CA SER A 432 -40.44 -18.86 -11.35
C SER A 432 -38.96 -19.22 -11.14
N PHE A 433 -38.55 -20.40 -11.60
CA PHE A 433 -37.13 -20.80 -11.62
C PHE A 433 -36.25 -19.77 -12.32
N SER A 434 -36.70 -19.22 -13.45
CA SER A 434 -36.01 -18.16 -14.20
C SER A 434 -35.77 -16.90 -13.35
N SER A 435 -36.78 -16.46 -12.59
CA SER A 435 -36.62 -15.31 -11.68
C SER A 435 -35.64 -15.57 -10.55
N LEU A 436 -35.62 -16.80 -10.00
CA LEU A 436 -34.65 -17.19 -8.97
C LEU A 436 -33.21 -17.20 -9.50
N TYR A 437 -32.96 -17.81 -10.67
CA TYR A 437 -31.62 -17.84 -11.26
C TYR A 437 -31.08 -16.43 -11.57
N VAL A 438 -31.92 -15.54 -12.12
CA VAL A 438 -31.52 -14.15 -12.39
C VAL A 438 -31.22 -13.40 -11.08
N GLN A 439 -32.05 -13.55 -10.05
CA GLN A 439 -31.82 -12.95 -8.73
C GLN A 439 -30.53 -13.48 -8.07
N MET A 440 -30.29 -14.79 -8.10
CA MET A 440 -29.08 -15.40 -7.51
C MET A 440 -27.80 -14.94 -8.23
N ILE A 441 -27.79 -14.86 -9.57
CA ILE A 441 -26.63 -14.38 -10.34
C ILE A 441 -26.37 -12.89 -10.04
N ALA A 442 -27.40 -12.05 -10.07
CA ALA A 442 -27.28 -10.62 -9.78
C ALA A 442 -26.78 -10.36 -8.35
N LEU A 443 -27.32 -11.08 -7.37
CA LEU A 443 -26.88 -11.02 -5.98
C LEU A 443 -25.43 -11.50 -5.83
N ALA A 444 -25.06 -12.62 -6.44
CA ALA A 444 -23.70 -13.15 -6.35
C ALA A 444 -22.67 -12.14 -6.87
N VAL A 445 -22.92 -11.50 -8.01
CA VAL A 445 -22.05 -10.44 -8.55
C VAL A 445 -21.96 -9.26 -7.59
N LEU A 446 -23.08 -8.80 -7.02
CA LEU A 446 -23.10 -7.67 -6.08
C LEU A 446 -22.33 -7.97 -4.79
N CYS A 447 -22.48 -9.17 -4.23
CA CYS A 447 -21.73 -9.59 -3.04
C CYS A 447 -20.22 -9.70 -3.31
N HIS A 448 -19.80 -10.18 -4.49
CA HIS A 448 -18.37 -10.21 -4.86
C HIS A 448 -17.77 -8.79 -4.94
N ILE A 449 -18.52 -7.80 -5.46
CA ILE A 449 -18.09 -6.40 -5.52
C ILE A 449 -17.93 -5.81 -4.11
N VAL A 450 -18.91 -6.00 -3.23
CA VAL A 450 -18.84 -5.50 -1.84
C VAL A 450 -17.74 -6.19 -1.04
N ALA A 451 -17.57 -7.51 -1.21
CA ALA A 451 -16.49 -8.26 -0.59
C ALA A 451 -15.09 -7.77 -1.02
N LEU A 452 -14.91 -7.45 -2.32
CA LEU A 452 -13.67 -6.87 -2.82
C LEU A 452 -13.37 -5.52 -2.16
N ILE A 453 -14.38 -4.66 -1.98
CA ILE A 453 -14.23 -3.38 -1.29
C ILE A 453 -13.81 -3.60 0.18
N LEU A 454 -14.49 -4.48 0.93
CA LEU A 454 -14.16 -4.80 2.32
C LEU A 454 -12.75 -5.40 2.48
N CYS A 455 -12.37 -6.30 1.58
CA CYS A 455 -11.05 -6.95 1.58
C CYS A 455 -9.91 -5.93 1.35
N LEU A 456 -10.08 -5.02 0.38
CA LEU A 456 -9.11 -3.97 0.07
C LEU A 456 -9.05 -2.86 1.13
N THR A 457 -10.18 -2.51 1.77
CA THR A 457 -10.25 -1.35 2.69
C THR A 457 -10.07 -1.69 4.17
N ILE A 458 -10.32 -2.94 4.59
CA ILE A 458 -10.27 -3.35 6.00
C ILE A 458 -9.30 -4.51 6.19
N GLU A 459 -9.48 -5.61 5.47
CA GLU A 459 -8.77 -6.87 5.71
C GLU A 459 -7.25 -6.74 5.44
N PHE A 460 -6.87 -6.24 4.25
CA PHE A 460 -5.46 -6.10 3.89
C PHE A 460 -4.72 -5.03 4.74
N PRO A 461 -5.27 -3.83 5.00
CA PRO A 461 -4.63 -2.84 5.89
C PRO A 461 -4.40 -3.37 7.31
N LEU A 462 -5.41 -3.96 7.95
CA LEU A 462 -5.27 -4.49 9.32
C LEU A 462 -4.27 -5.64 9.39
N THR A 463 -4.28 -6.54 8.39
CA THR A 463 -3.31 -7.64 8.29
C THR A 463 -1.87 -7.12 8.12
N ALA A 464 -1.67 -6.01 7.41
CA ALA A 464 -0.36 -5.38 7.27
C ALA A 464 0.12 -4.68 8.56
N ILE A 465 -0.79 -4.05 9.31
CA ILE A 465 -0.47 -3.41 10.60
C ILE A 465 -0.07 -4.46 11.63
N ALA A 466 -0.89 -5.51 11.82
CA ALA A 466 -0.63 -6.57 12.80
C ALA A 466 0.75 -7.24 12.60
N LYS A 467 1.12 -7.51 11.34
CA LYS A 467 2.43 -8.09 10.98
C LYS A 467 3.61 -7.15 11.20
N LYS A 468 3.42 -5.82 11.16
CA LYS A 468 4.49 -4.85 11.47
C LYS A 468 4.72 -4.72 12.97
N VAL A 469 3.65 -4.64 13.78
CA VAL A 469 3.75 -4.48 15.23
C VAL A 469 4.49 -5.65 15.86
N LEU A 470 4.18 -6.88 15.44
CA LEU A 470 4.72 -8.10 16.04
C LEU A 470 6.16 -8.46 15.64
N LYS A 471 6.77 -7.82 14.62
CA LYS A 471 8.13 -8.19 14.13
C LYS A 471 9.26 -7.21 14.48
N LYS A 472 8.96 -5.95 14.82
CA LYS A 472 9.98 -4.87 14.87
C LYS A 472 11.02 -5.00 16.01
N GLN A 473 10.68 -5.56 17.18
CA GLN A 473 11.58 -5.56 18.35
C GLN A 473 12.72 -6.60 18.28
N GLU A 474 12.57 -7.64 17.47
CA GLU A 474 13.54 -8.74 17.36
C GLU A 474 14.71 -8.34 16.43
N GLN A 475 14.37 -7.88 15.22
CA GLN A 475 15.31 -7.64 14.12
C GLN A 475 16.46 -6.67 14.44
N VAL A 476 16.26 -5.68 15.33
CA VAL A 476 17.27 -4.65 15.64
C VAL A 476 18.46 -5.23 16.39
N LYS A 477 18.25 -6.25 17.24
CA LYS A 477 19.35 -6.92 17.97
C LYS A 477 20.12 -7.93 17.11
N GLU A 478 19.55 -8.31 15.97
CA GLU A 478 20.15 -9.26 15.03
C GLU A 478 20.97 -8.54 13.97
N TYR A 479 20.51 -7.37 13.52
CA TYR A 479 21.23 -6.50 12.58
C TYR A 479 22.66 -6.16 13.04
N MET A 480 22.82 -5.79 14.33
CA MET A 480 24.12 -5.41 14.92
C MET A 480 25.17 -6.54 14.99
N LYS A 481 24.87 -7.75 14.51
CA LYS A 481 25.82 -8.86 14.38
C LYS A 481 26.38 -9.02 12.97
N MET A 482 25.80 -8.33 11.99
CA MET A 482 26.17 -8.45 10.57
C MET A 482 27.39 -7.56 10.28
N PRO A 483 28.30 -7.97 9.38
CA PRO A 483 29.41 -7.11 8.98
C PRO A 483 28.93 -5.88 8.18
N PRO A 484 29.65 -4.75 8.24
CA PRO A 484 29.27 -3.53 7.53
C PRO A 484 29.42 -3.72 6.01
N MET A 485 28.40 -3.33 5.24
CA MET A 485 28.41 -3.46 3.77
C MET A 485 29.49 -2.64 3.06
N TYR A 486 30.07 -1.61 3.70
CA TYR A 486 31.06 -0.73 3.10
C TYR A 486 32.27 -0.61 4.04
N HIS A 487 33.45 -0.97 3.55
CA HIS A 487 34.72 -0.81 4.27
C HIS A 487 35.83 -0.45 3.29
N THR A 488 36.38 0.75 3.35
CA THR A 488 37.34 1.22 2.34
C THR A 488 38.58 1.84 2.98
N ASP A 489 39.75 1.42 2.54
CA ASP A 489 40.99 2.20 2.63
C ASP A 489 40.79 3.60 2.03
N ASP A 490 41.66 4.55 2.41
CA ASP A 490 41.68 5.89 1.85
C ASP A 490 42.13 5.86 0.37
N TYR A 491 41.16 6.10 -0.51
CA TYR A 491 41.33 6.19 -1.96
C TYR A 491 42.33 7.27 -2.40
N GLU A 492 42.31 8.44 -1.76
CA GLU A 492 43.14 9.58 -2.15
C GLU A 492 44.57 9.39 -1.64
N SER A 493 44.74 8.98 -0.37
CA SER A 493 46.08 8.66 0.16
C SER A 493 46.73 7.49 -0.58
N CYS A 494 45.96 6.53 -1.08
CA CYS A 494 46.47 5.44 -1.92
C CYS A 494 47.00 5.94 -3.26
N LEU A 495 46.16 6.61 -4.07
CA LEU A 495 46.53 7.05 -5.42
C LEU A 495 47.58 8.17 -5.44
N PHE A 496 47.74 8.90 -4.34
CA PHE A 496 48.70 9.99 -4.21
C PHE A 496 49.93 9.66 -3.34
N SER A 497 50.11 8.39 -2.97
CA SER A 497 51.37 7.86 -2.47
C SER A 497 52.51 8.06 -3.49
N THR A 498 53.75 8.19 -2.99
CA THR A 498 54.95 8.43 -3.81
C THR A 498 55.64 7.15 -4.27
N ASP A 499 55.20 5.97 -3.81
CA ASP A 499 55.68 4.67 -4.28
C ASP A 499 55.26 4.45 -5.74
N GLU A 500 55.98 3.62 -6.50
CA GLU A 500 55.62 3.37 -7.90
C GLU A 500 54.26 2.66 -8.04
N LEU A 501 53.41 3.21 -8.91
CA LEU A 501 52.20 2.59 -9.46
C LEU A 501 51.17 2.07 -8.43
N ASN A 502 50.86 2.85 -7.40
CA ASN A 502 49.80 2.51 -6.43
C ASN A 502 48.43 2.26 -7.10
N ILE A 503 47.83 1.10 -6.84
CA ILE A 503 46.49 0.73 -7.35
C ILE A 503 45.48 0.68 -6.19
N PHE A 504 44.32 1.31 -6.38
CA PHE A 504 43.17 1.15 -5.48
C PHE A 504 42.13 0.21 -6.10
N CYS A 505 41.84 -0.89 -5.42
CA CYS A 505 40.90 -1.92 -5.87
C CYS A 505 39.65 -1.91 -4.98
N VAL A 506 38.47 -1.68 -5.57
CA VAL A 506 37.19 -2.02 -4.92
C VAL A 506 36.81 -3.44 -5.31
N VAL A 507 36.86 -4.36 -4.34
CA VAL A 507 36.39 -5.74 -4.49
C VAL A 507 34.95 -5.87 -4.02
N HIS A 508 34.21 -6.73 -4.71
CA HIS A 508 32.88 -7.19 -4.31
C HIS A 508 33.04 -8.51 -3.56
N ALA A 509 33.23 -8.44 -2.24
CA ALA A 509 33.41 -9.61 -1.40
C ALA A 509 32.04 -10.23 -1.08
N ILE A 510 31.96 -11.56 -1.12
CA ILE A 510 30.72 -12.31 -0.83
C ILE A 510 31.00 -13.20 0.38
N ILE A 511 30.09 -13.24 1.34
CA ILE A 511 30.30 -14.03 2.57
C ILE A 511 30.13 -15.53 2.25
N LYS A 512 31.19 -16.32 2.52
CA LYS A 512 31.21 -17.78 2.30
C LYS A 512 30.09 -18.49 3.05
N PRO A 513 29.39 -19.48 2.43
CA PRO A 513 28.27 -20.16 3.08
C PRO A 513 28.65 -21.06 4.26
N ASP A 514 28.57 -20.53 5.49
CA ASP A 514 28.67 -21.32 6.71
C ASP A 514 27.31 -21.45 7.40
N ASN A 515 26.64 -22.59 7.18
CA ASN A 515 25.37 -22.90 7.83
C ASN A 515 25.51 -23.19 9.34
N SER A 516 26.72 -23.33 9.90
CA SER A 516 26.95 -23.50 11.34
C SER A 516 26.99 -22.15 12.09
N SER A 517 27.46 -21.09 11.45
CA SER A 517 27.42 -19.73 11.98
C SER A 517 25.98 -19.22 12.13
N SER A 518 25.58 -18.94 13.37
CA SER A 518 24.32 -18.26 13.66
C SER A 518 24.23 -16.87 13.01
N VAL A 519 25.37 -16.20 12.81
CA VAL A 519 25.45 -14.89 12.15
C VAL A 519 25.21 -15.00 10.65
N TYR A 520 25.84 -15.97 9.97
CA TYR A 520 25.62 -16.16 8.52
C TYR A 520 24.15 -16.49 8.22
N ASN A 521 23.54 -17.38 9.00
CA ASN A 521 22.10 -17.68 8.87
C ASN A 521 21.23 -16.42 9.06
N GLN A 522 21.55 -15.56 10.04
CA GLN A 522 20.86 -14.28 10.25
C GLN A 522 21.06 -13.29 9.08
N VAL A 523 22.27 -13.18 8.52
CA VAL A 523 22.55 -12.38 7.32
C VAL A 523 21.68 -12.85 6.15
N ILE A 524 21.66 -14.15 5.85
CA ILE A 524 20.89 -14.70 4.73
C ILE A 524 19.38 -14.55 4.93
N GLU A 525 18.86 -14.70 6.15
CA GLU A 525 17.44 -14.43 6.43
C GLU A 525 17.12 -12.94 6.27
N PHE A 526 17.97 -12.04 6.76
CA PHE A 526 17.76 -10.59 6.67
C PHE A 526 17.82 -10.09 5.21
N SER A 527 18.84 -10.49 4.46
CA SER A 527 19.00 -10.20 3.03
C SER A 527 17.84 -10.69 2.17
N SER A 528 17.12 -11.74 2.59
CA SER A 528 15.98 -12.30 1.85
C SER A 528 14.82 -11.31 1.63
N ASP A 529 14.77 -10.20 2.39
CA ASP A 529 13.81 -9.09 2.25
C ASP A 529 14.49 -7.76 1.84
N THR A 530 15.55 -7.81 1.04
CA THR A 530 15.54 -7.50 -0.40
C THR A 530 14.65 -6.34 -0.95
N LYS A 531 13.43 -6.13 -0.42
CA LYS A 531 12.56 -4.99 -0.74
C LYS A 531 12.68 -3.82 0.24
N LYS A 532 13.32 -4.06 1.38
CA LYS A 532 13.50 -3.15 2.51
C LYS A 532 14.94 -3.12 2.99
N HIS A 533 15.64 -4.24 2.87
CA HIS A 533 17.03 -4.40 3.26
C HIS A 533 17.92 -4.48 2.02
N PHE A 534 19.14 -3.96 2.15
CA PHE A 534 20.22 -4.31 1.25
C PHE A 534 20.71 -5.73 1.58
N ALA A 535 21.46 -6.35 0.66
CA ALA A 535 21.92 -7.72 0.82
C ALA A 535 23.29 -7.73 1.53
N HIS A 536 23.29 -8.01 2.83
CA HIS A 536 24.45 -7.93 3.73
C HIS A 536 25.42 -9.11 3.59
N ASP A 537 25.11 -10.04 2.70
CA ASP A 537 25.96 -11.13 2.21
C ASP A 537 26.84 -10.71 1.01
N LEU A 538 26.70 -9.47 0.51
CA LEU A 538 27.63 -8.80 -0.40
C LEU A 538 28.20 -7.55 0.27
N LEU A 539 29.53 -7.50 0.36
CA LEU A 539 30.30 -6.42 0.96
C LEU A 539 31.13 -5.70 -0.12
N TYR A 540 31.22 -4.38 0.00
CA TYR A 540 32.01 -3.50 -0.86
C TYR A 540 33.28 -3.12 -0.11
N ILE A 541 34.39 -3.80 -0.42
CA ILE A 541 35.66 -3.59 0.28
C ILE A 541 36.64 -2.87 -0.64
N GLY A 542 37.15 -1.72 -0.20
CA GLY A 542 38.17 -0.95 -0.93
C GLY A 542 39.54 -1.17 -0.30
N HIS A 543 40.51 -1.60 -1.10
CA HIS A 543 41.88 -1.84 -0.66
C HIS A 543 42.89 -1.04 -1.48
N CYS A 544 43.90 -0.50 -0.81
CA CYS A 544 45.11 -0.04 -1.47
C CYS A 544 46.07 -1.21 -1.66
N LEU A 545 46.46 -1.54 -2.90
CA LEU A 545 47.23 -2.74 -3.21
C LEU A 545 48.57 -2.78 -2.46
N ASN A 546 49.35 -1.72 -2.57
CA ASN A 546 50.67 -1.57 -1.95
C ASN A 546 50.62 -1.52 -0.41
N LYS A 547 49.43 -1.35 0.20
CA LYS A 547 49.21 -1.52 1.65
C LYS A 547 48.89 -2.99 1.95
N CYS A 548 47.95 -3.58 1.20
CA CYS A 548 47.55 -4.98 1.32
C CYS A 548 48.76 -5.92 1.18
N GLU A 549 49.65 -5.68 0.22
CA GLU A 549 50.91 -6.42 0.04
C GLU A 549 51.80 -6.31 1.29
N LYS A 550 52.08 -5.09 1.77
CA LYS A 550 52.87 -4.84 2.99
C LYS A 550 52.21 -5.34 4.29
N ASP A 551 50.91 -5.66 4.26
CA ASP A 551 50.20 -6.31 5.38
C ASP A 551 50.22 -7.84 5.25
N LEU A 552 50.18 -8.39 4.02
CA LEU A 552 50.35 -9.82 3.73
C LEU A 552 51.79 -10.30 3.95
N GLU A 553 52.81 -9.46 3.67
CA GLU A 553 54.23 -9.73 3.94
C GLU A 553 54.55 -9.96 5.44
N LYS A 554 53.62 -9.66 6.35
CA LYS A 554 53.76 -9.86 7.80
C LYS A 554 53.25 -11.22 8.27
N LEU A 555 52.53 -11.94 7.42
CA LEU A 555 51.94 -13.25 7.71
C LEU A 555 52.84 -14.37 7.18
N SER A 556 52.77 -15.54 7.79
CA SER A 556 53.40 -16.75 7.26
C SER A 556 52.64 -17.25 6.01
N GLU A 557 53.32 -18.00 5.13
CA GLU A 557 52.67 -18.55 3.92
C GLU A 557 51.46 -19.45 4.26
N GLU A 558 51.50 -20.16 5.39
CA GLU A 558 50.41 -21.01 5.89
C GLU A 558 49.17 -20.17 6.27
N GLU A 559 49.36 -19.04 6.97
CA GLU A 559 48.30 -18.06 7.26
C GLU A 559 47.78 -17.35 5.99
N ARG A 560 48.61 -17.23 4.94
CA ARG A 560 48.21 -16.61 3.66
C ARG A 560 47.37 -17.55 2.79
N GLU A 561 47.63 -18.85 2.80
CA GLU A 561 46.76 -19.84 2.14
C GLU A 561 45.41 -20.00 2.87
N ASP A 562 45.40 -20.02 4.21
CA ASP A 562 44.17 -20.10 5.02
C ASP A 562 43.20 -18.89 4.81
N LEU A 563 43.70 -17.77 4.30
CA LEU A 563 42.91 -16.57 3.95
C LEU A 563 42.34 -16.60 2.52
N TYR A 564 42.67 -17.60 1.70
CA TYR A 564 42.22 -17.67 0.29
C TYR A 564 41.00 -18.57 0.09
N ASP A 565 39.93 -18.00 -0.47
CA ASP A 565 38.66 -18.70 -0.74
C ASP A 565 38.37 -18.85 -2.25
N GLU A 566 38.01 -20.06 -2.68
CA GLU A 566 37.58 -20.31 -4.07
C GLU A 566 36.21 -19.64 -4.39
N PRO A 567 36.00 -19.09 -5.61
CA PRO A 567 34.77 -18.36 -5.97
C PRO A 567 33.47 -19.21 -5.99
N PHE A 568 32.35 -18.62 -5.53
CA PHE A 568 31.04 -19.29 -5.42
C PHE A 568 29.81 -18.38 -5.77
N PRO A 569 28.57 -18.93 -5.93
CA PRO A 569 27.40 -18.19 -6.50
C PRO A 569 26.49 -17.42 -5.50
N TRP A 570 25.73 -16.41 -5.97
CA TRP A 570 25.02 -15.42 -5.10
C TRP A 570 23.66 -14.81 -5.63
N ARG A 571 22.95 -13.90 -4.90
CA ARG A 571 21.48 -13.56 -5.01
C ARG A 571 21.01 -12.07 -5.19
N LEU A 572 19.72 -11.80 -5.54
CA LEU A 572 19.11 -10.47 -5.91
C LEU A 572 17.58 -10.29 -5.53
N ASP A 573 17.05 -9.04 -5.44
CA ASP A 573 15.62 -8.67 -5.80
C ASP A 573 15.33 -7.13 -6.06
N ARG A 574 14.32 -6.47 -5.42
CA ARG A 574 13.57 -5.28 -5.99
C ARG A 574 12.94 -4.25 -5.01
N LYS A 575 13.05 -2.94 -5.33
CA LYS A 575 12.39 -1.75 -4.69
C LYS A 575 10.95 -1.42 -5.22
N CYS A 576 10.27 -0.44 -4.61
CA CYS A 576 8.93 0.07 -5.00
C CYS A 576 8.91 1.23 -6.03
N MET A 577 7.73 1.49 -6.63
CA MET A 577 7.50 2.48 -7.71
C MET A 577 6.91 3.81 -7.21
N GLY A 578 7.76 4.84 -7.08
CA GLY A 578 7.38 6.14 -6.52
C GLY A 578 6.44 7.01 -7.37
N HIS A 579 6.27 6.73 -8.67
CA HIS A 579 5.42 7.54 -9.55
C HIS A 579 3.92 7.45 -9.21
N LEU A 580 3.48 6.34 -8.60
CA LEU A 580 2.06 5.99 -8.40
C LEU A 580 1.30 6.88 -7.40
N TRP A 581 1.97 7.83 -6.73
CA TRP A 581 1.37 8.71 -5.70
C TRP A 581 0.14 9.46 -6.20
N TYR A 582 0.17 9.96 -7.44
CA TYR A 582 -0.89 10.81 -8.00
C TYR A 582 -2.22 10.05 -8.16
N VAL A 583 -2.18 8.78 -8.59
CA VAL A 583 -3.37 7.92 -8.68
C VAL A 583 -3.98 7.64 -7.31
N ALA A 584 -3.14 7.49 -6.27
CA ALA A 584 -3.63 7.31 -4.90
C ALA A 584 -4.29 8.59 -4.36
N ALA A 585 -3.66 9.75 -4.57
CA ALA A 585 -4.19 11.05 -4.14
C ALA A 585 -5.50 11.41 -4.88
N ASP A 586 -5.56 11.24 -6.21
CA ASP A 586 -6.77 11.46 -7.02
C ASP A 586 -7.94 10.59 -6.55
N THR A 587 -7.71 9.30 -6.30
CA THR A 587 -8.74 8.38 -5.78
C THR A 587 -9.30 8.84 -4.42
N GLN A 588 -8.43 9.32 -3.52
CA GLN A 588 -8.83 9.81 -2.20
C GLN A 588 -9.62 11.13 -2.30
N LEU A 589 -9.18 12.04 -3.17
CA LEU A 589 -9.82 13.34 -3.40
C LEU A 589 -11.17 13.23 -4.14
N PHE A 590 -11.31 12.25 -5.02
CA PHE A 590 -12.57 11.88 -5.65
C PHE A 590 -13.60 11.43 -4.61
N ILE A 591 -13.23 10.53 -3.70
CA ILE A 591 -14.12 10.04 -2.62
C ILE A 591 -14.52 11.18 -1.68
N PHE A 592 -13.56 12.01 -1.25
CA PHE A 592 -13.83 13.22 -0.46
C PHE A 592 -14.82 14.17 -1.16
N THR A 593 -14.61 14.40 -2.46
CA THR A 593 -15.46 15.28 -3.27
C THR A 593 -16.87 14.71 -3.48
N LEU A 594 -17.02 13.40 -3.64
CA LEU A 594 -18.34 12.77 -3.68
C LEU A 594 -19.11 13.00 -2.37
N PHE A 595 -18.43 12.87 -1.22
CA PHE A 595 -19.04 13.14 0.09
C PHE A 595 -19.41 14.62 0.28
N LEU A 596 -18.52 15.55 -0.12
CA LEU A 596 -18.82 16.98 -0.13
C LEU A 596 -20.03 17.31 -1.03
N CYS A 597 -20.09 16.74 -2.23
CA CYS A 597 -21.23 16.87 -3.14
C CYS A 597 -22.54 16.33 -2.53
N MET A 598 -22.51 15.21 -1.81
CA MET A 598 -23.69 14.69 -1.10
C MET A 598 -24.14 15.61 0.05
N ILE A 599 -23.22 16.20 0.81
CA ILE A 599 -23.53 17.22 1.84
C ILE A 599 -24.11 18.48 1.19
N MET A 600 -23.51 18.97 0.10
CA MET A 600 -24.00 20.12 -0.67
C MET A 600 -25.37 19.87 -1.31
N PHE A 601 -25.71 18.62 -1.63
CA PHE A 601 -27.04 18.23 -2.10
C PHE A 601 -28.05 18.20 -0.95
N LYS A 602 -27.72 17.51 0.16
CA LYS A 602 -28.57 17.41 1.36
C LYS A 602 -28.88 18.77 1.99
N PHE A 603 -27.90 19.68 2.02
CA PHE A 603 -28.04 21.04 2.57
C PHE A 603 -28.02 22.11 1.47
N TRP A 604 -28.83 21.91 0.42
CA TRP A 604 -28.87 22.74 -0.80
C TRP A 604 -28.98 24.25 -0.58
N LYS A 605 -29.62 24.70 0.51
CA LYS A 605 -29.71 26.13 0.90
C LYS A 605 -28.34 26.72 1.28
N TYR A 606 -27.48 25.92 1.92
CA TYR A 606 -26.19 26.34 2.48
C TYR A 606 -24.99 25.94 1.62
N ARG A 607 -25.21 25.19 0.52
CA ARG A 607 -24.15 24.58 -0.31
C ARG A 607 -23.02 25.51 -0.76
N LYS A 608 -23.30 26.79 -1.05
CA LYS A 608 -22.26 27.78 -1.39
C LYS A 608 -21.33 28.05 -0.20
N GLN A 609 -21.90 28.24 0.99
CA GLN A 609 -21.16 28.50 2.22
C GLN A 609 -20.38 27.26 2.66
N ILE A 610 -20.98 26.07 2.53
CA ILE A 610 -20.30 24.79 2.75
C ILE A 610 -19.07 24.67 1.84
N PHE A 611 -19.23 24.85 0.52
CA PHE A 611 -18.12 24.76 -0.43
C PHE A 611 -17.02 25.78 -0.15
N CYS A 612 -17.37 27.06 0.07
CA CYS A 612 -16.39 28.09 0.39
C CYS A 612 -15.66 27.83 1.71
N ALA A 613 -16.36 27.35 2.75
CA ALA A 613 -15.75 26.98 4.02
C ALA A 613 -14.77 25.80 3.86
N THR A 614 -15.15 24.76 3.10
CA THR A 614 -14.26 23.63 2.81
C THR A 614 -13.04 24.05 1.97
N PHE A 615 -13.22 24.93 0.99
CA PHE A 615 -12.11 25.44 0.19
C PHE A 615 -11.15 26.30 1.02
N ILE A 616 -11.65 27.27 1.79
CA ILE A 616 -10.84 28.07 2.72
C ILE A 616 -10.11 27.17 3.71
N MET A 617 -10.79 26.14 4.26
CA MET A 617 -10.15 25.18 5.17
C MET A 617 -9.05 24.38 4.48
N SER A 618 -9.18 24.01 3.20
CA SER A 618 -8.09 23.35 2.46
C SER A 618 -6.88 24.26 2.23
N LEU A 619 -7.09 25.56 2.00
CA LEU A 619 -6.00 26.54 1.90
C LEU A 619 -5.31 26.75 3.25
N VAL A 620 -6.08 26.84 4.34
CA VAL A 620 -5.55 26.93 5.71
C VAL A 620 -4.78 25.67 6.09
N VAL A 621 -5.31 24.47 5.82
CA VAL A 621 -4.63 23.20 6.10
C VAL A 621 -3.33 23.08 5.31
N HIS A 622 -3.30 23.47 4.03
CA HIS A 622 -2.05 23.49 3.25
C HIS A 622 -1.07 24.53 3.82
N PHE A 623 -1.51 25.77 4.09
CA PHE A 623 -0.66 26.81 4.67
C PHE A 623 -0.05 26.36 6.01
N THR A 624 -0.87 25.82 6.92
CA THR A 624 -0.43 25.34 8.23
C THR A 624 0.50 24.13 8.09
N ALA A 625 0.22 23.17 7.20
CA ALA A 625 1.13 22.05 6.96
C ALA A 625 2.51 22.52 6.50
N HIS A 626 2.55 23.34 5.45
CA HIS A 626 3.81 23.85 4.89
C HIS A 626 4.58 24.74 5.89
N TYR A 627 3.87 25.59 6.64
CA TYR A 627 4.47 26.44 7.67
C TYR A 627 4.98 25.64 8.88
N VAL A 628 4.38 24.49 9.20
CA VAL A 628 4.83 23.60 10.28
C VAL A 628 5.97 22.68 9.82
N TYR A 629 5.98 22.22 8.56
CA TYR A 629 7.04 21.38 8.02
C TYR A 629 8.31 22.18 7.63
N GLY A 630 8.17 23.46 7.29
CA GLY A 630 9.30 24.38 7.18
C GLY A 630 10.26 24.10 6.02
N HIS A 631 9.73 23.64 4.87
CA HIS A 631 10.49 23.38 3.65
C HIS A 631 10.42 24.54 2.63
N ASP A 632 11.14 24.42 1.51
CA ASP A 632 11.11 25.38 0.40
C ASP A 632 9.74 25.41 -0.29
N GLY A 633 9.26 26.61 -0.63
CA GLY A 633 7.93 26.82 -1.23
C GLY A 633 7.74 26.29 -2.65
N ILE A 634 8.78 25.71 -3.25
CA ILE A 634 8.76 24.92 -4.48
C ILE A 634 9.77 23.77 -4.37
N PHE A 635 9.55 22.66 -5.08
CA PHE A 635 10.54 21.58 -5.13
C PHE A 635 11.75 21.95 -6.01
N LEU A 636 12.91 22.15 -5.38
CA LEU A 636 14.18 22.46 -6.04
C LEU A 636 14.96 21.19 -6.41
N PHE A 637 15.36 21.08 -7.68
CA PHE A 637 16.18 19.99 -8.22
C PHE A 637 17.67 20.26 -8.03
N THR A 638 18.15 20.15 -6.78
CA THR A 638 19.61 20.21 -6.50
C THR A 638 20.34 18.99 -7.07
N PRO A 639 21.67 19.04 -7.31
CA PRO A 639 22.44 17.89 -7.78
C PRO A 639 22.37 16.68 -6.83
N GLU A 640 22.27 16.93 -5.53
CA GLU A 640 22.10 15.90 -4.50
C GLU A 640 20.70 15.29 -4.51
N LYS A 641 19.64 16.11 -4.64
CA LYS A 641 18.27 15.61 -4.84
C LYS A 641 18.13 14.85 -6.17
N ARG A 642 18.88 15.21 -7.22
CA ARG A 642 18.99 14.41 -8.45
C ARG A 642 19.59 13.02 -8.18
N ARG A 643 20.62 12.92 -7.33
CA ARG A 643 21.24 11.63 -6.92
C ARG A 643 20.28 10.75 -6.11
N SER A 644 19.52 11.34 -5.17
CA SER A 644 18.62 10.56 -4.30
C SER A 644 17.33 10.09 -5.01
N VAL A 645 16.66 10.96 -5.80
CA VAL A 645 15.36 10.67 -6.46
C VAL A 645 15.38 9.45 -7.42
N VAL A 646 16.56 9.02 -7.86
CA VAL A 646 16.75 7.79 -8.66
C VAL A 646 16.51 6.54 -7.81
N TYR A 647 16.99 6.54 -6.57
CA TYR A 647 17.10 5.35 -5.72
C TYR A 647 16.18 5.37 -4.49
N ASP A 648 15.71 6.53 -4.08
CA ASP A 648 14.81 6.79 -2.94
C ASP A 648 13.84 7.93 -3.26
N ILE A 649 12.99 8.34 -2.31
CA ILE A 649 11.95 9.38 -2.50
C ILE A 649 12.12 10.48 -1.44
N ASP A 650 12.47 11.70 -1.89
CA ASP A 650 12.65 12.87 -1.01
C ASP A 650 11.46 13.07 -0.05
N LYS A 651 11.78 13.23 1.24
CA LYS A 651 10.83 13.43 2.33
C LYS A 651 9.96 14.67 2.12
N ALA A 652 10.49 15.75 1.54
CA ALA A 652 9.70 16.95 1.22
C ALA A 652 8.61 16.65 0.18
N LEU A 653 8.90 15.83 -0.85
CA LEU A 653 7.86 15.38 -1.79
C LEU A 653 6.78 14.53 -1.10
N GLN A 654 7.17 13.68 -0.15
CA GLN A 654 6.22 12.85 0.60
C GLN A 654 5.31 13.65 1.54
N GLN A 655 5.73 14.84 1.99
CA GLN A 655 4.98 15.65 2.97
C GLN A 655 4.24 16.84 2.35
N ASP A 656 4.85 17.58 1.42
CA ASP A 656 4.29 18.83 0.87
C ASP A 656 3.75 18.71 -0.57
N TYR A 657 3.82 17.52 -1.19
CA TYR A 657 3.39 17.35 -2.58
C TYR A 657 2.50 16.12 -2.81
N PHE A 658 2.87 14.97 -2.24
CA PHE A 658 2.13 13.72 -2.43
C PHE A 658 0.79 13.60 -1.66
N PRO A 659 0.60 14.17 -0.45
CA PRO A 659 -0.62 13.91 0.31
C PRO A 659 -1.89 14.52 -0.31
N PRO A 660 -3.07 13.89 -0.12
CA PRO A 660 -4.32 14.40 -0.67
C PRO A 660 -4.69 15.77 -0.08
N TYR A 661 -4.46 16.00 1.22
CA TYR A 661 -4.92 17.22 1.91
C TYR A 661 -4.26 18.51 1.39
N ILE A 662 -2.98 18.45 1.00
CA ILE A 662 -2.25 19.50 0.28
C ILE A 662 -2.95 19.84 -1.05
N ASN A 663 -3.37 18.80 -1.77
CA ASN A 663 -3.95 18.88 -3.11
C ASN A 663 -5.47 19.16 -3.13
N THR A 664 -6.14 19.12 -1.97
CA THR A 664 -7.59 19.35 -1.86
C THR A 664 -8.03 20.68 -2.44
N GLY A 665 -7.29 21.78 -2.23
CA GLY A 665 -7.63 23.09 -2.80
C GLY A 665 -7.65 23.06 -4.33
N ASN A 666 -6.60 22.50 -4.94
CA ASN A 666 -6.47 22.33 -6.39
C ASN A 666 -7.60 21.45 -6.95
N TYR A 667 -7.95 20.35 -6.26
CA TYR A 667 -9.06 19.48 -6.65
C TYR A 667 -10.42 20.19 -6.59
N LEU A 668 -10.67 20.97 -5.53
CA LEU A 668 -11.89 21.76 -5.38
C LEU A 668 -12.00 22.87 -6.44
N LEU A 669 -10.88 23.41 -6.94
CA LEU A 669 -10.91 24.30 -8.11
C LEU A 669 -11.39 23.58 -9.37
N GLY A 670 -11.00 22.32 -9.59
CA GLY A 670 -11.58 21.48 -10.64
C GLY A 670 -13.11 21.32 -10.52
N VAL A 671 -13.59 21.09 -9.29
CA VAL A 671 -15.03 21.01 -8.96
C VAL A 671 -15.75 22.34 -9.23
N LEU A 672 -15.14 23.47 -8.85
CA LEU A 672 -15.65 24.81 -9.14
C LEU A 672 -15.75 25.06 -10.65
N GLY A 673 -14.73 24.66 -11.42
CA GLY A 673 -14.74 24.70 -12.88
C GLY A 673 -15.90 23.92 -13.51
N ALA A 674 -16.16 22.71 -13.00
CA ALA A 674 -17.31 21.91 -13.42
C ALA A 674 -18.64 22.60 -13.08
N MET A 675 -18.79 23.18 -11.88
CA MET A 675 -19.99 23.93 -11.49
C MET A 675 -20.20 25.18 -12.36
N LEU A 676 -19.15 25.91 -12.70
CA LEU A 676 -19.19 27.07 -13.61
C LEU A 676 -19.58 26.65 -15.04
N TYR A 677 -19.01 25.55 -15.55
CA TYR A 677 -19.37 24.97 -16.85
C TYR A 677 -20.85 24.58 -16.92
N PHE A 678 -21.36 23.83 -15.93
CA PHE A 678 -22.78 23.47 -15.88
C PHE A 678 -23.69 24.69 -15.70
N HIS A 679 -23.25 25.72 -14.98
CA HIS A 679 -23.99 26.98 -14.84
C HIS A 679 -24.11 27.73 -16.17
N SER A 680 -22.99 27.96 -16.87
CA SER A 680 -22.98 28.57 -18.22
C SER A 680 -23.87 27.80 -19.21
N LYS A 681 -23.75 26.47 -19.23
CA LYS A 681 -24.56 25.60 -20.09
C LYS A 681 -26.06 25.69 -19.78
N LYS A 682 -26.44 25.86 -18.51
CA LYS A 682 -27.85 26.03 -18.09
C LYS A 682 -28.38 27.44 -18.34
N SER A 683 -27.57 28.49 -18.17
CA SER A 683 -27.97 29.88 -18.43
C SER A 683 -27.96 30.25 -19.92
N LYS A 684 -27.48 29.34 -20.80
CA LYS A 684 -27.17 29.59 -22.22
C LYS A 684 -26.16 30.72 -22.44
N PHE A 685 -25.45 31.17 -21.39
CA PHE A 685 -24.50 32.26 -21.49
C PHE A 685 -23.22 31.80 -22.19
N ASN A 686 -23.01 32.25 -23.43
CA ASN A 686 -21.81 31.92 -24.20
C ASN A 686 -20.62 32.77 -23.74
N LEU A 687 -19.69 32.15 -23.00
CA LEU A 687 -18.44 32.81 -22.58
C LEU A 687 -17.62 33.32 -23.78
N GLY A 688 -17.78 32.72 -24.96
CA GLY A 688 -17.13 33.17 -26.19
C GLY A 688 -17.53 34.57 -26.67
N ASN A 689 -18.61 35.14 -26.13
CA ASN A 689 -19.05 36.52 -26.41
C ASN A 689 -18.49 37.55 -25.42
N SER A 690 -17.72 37.13 -24.40
CA SER A 690 -17.18 38.04 -23.38
C SER A 690 -15.74 38.47 -23.72
N ASN A 691 -15.55 39.75 -24.06
CA ASN A 691 -14.24 40.33 -24.34
C ASN A 691 -13.25 40.10 -23.18
N LEU A 692 -13.73 40.22 -21.92
CA LEU A 692 -12.91 39.94 -20.73
C LEU A 692 -12.41 38.49 -20.70
N PHE A 693 -13.26 37.52 -21.01
CA PHE A 693 -12.86 36.11 -21.02
C PHE A 693 -11.95 35.75 -22.20
N ILE A 694 -12.12 36.40 -23.36
CA ILE A 694 -11.21 36.31 -24.51
C ILE A 694 -9.80 36.79 -24.12
N VAL A 695 -9.69 37.93 -23.44
CA VAL A 695 -8.40 38.48 -22.96
C VAL A 695 -7.75 37.53 -21.95
N ILE A 696 -8.52 37.03 -20.97
CA ILE A 696 -8.03 36.04 -19.99
C ILE A 696 -7.51 34.79 -20.69
N TRP A 697 -8.27 34.23 -21.65
CA TRP A 697 -7.89 33.01 -22.37
C TRP A 697 -6.52 33.11 -23.05
N TYR A 698 -6.25 34.20 -23.78
CA TYR A 698 -4.98 34.34 -24.52
C TYR A 698 -3.80 34.77 -23.63
N LEU A 699 -4.02 35.47 -22.53
CA LEU A 699 -2.95 35.85 -21.60
C LEU A 699 -2.54 34.70 -20.65
N THR A 700 -3.46 33.80 -20.31
CA THR A 700 -3.25 32.76 -19.30
C THR A 700 -2.02 31.86 -19.53
N PRO A 701 -1.74 31.36 -20.76
CA PRO A 701 -0.53 30.56 -21.01
C PRO A 701 0.78 31.33 -20.77
N SER A 702 0.86 32.58 -21.26
CA SER A 702 2.06 33.42 -21.12
C SER A 702 2.31 33.81 -19.67
N ILE A 703 1.25 34.20 -18.94
CA ILE A 703 1.34 34.54 -17.51
C ILE A 703 1.77 33.31 -16.70
N GLY A 704 1.22 32.12 -16.96
CA GLY A 704 1.60 30.89 -16.28
C GLY A 704 3.08 30.55 -16.46
N GLN A 705 3.61 30.64 -17.68
CA GLN A 705 5.01 30.35 -17.97
C GLN A 705 5.97 31.37 -17.33
N ILE A 706 5.62 32.66 -17.37
CA ILE A 706 6.40 33.74 -16.73
C ILE A 706 6.39 33.57 -15.21
N PHE A 707 5.24 33.28 -14.61
CA PHE A 707 5.09 33.03 -13.17
C PHE A 707 5.94 31.84 -12.70
N LEU A 708 5.92 30.73 -13.44
CA LEU A 708 6.73 29.54 -13.14
C LEU A 708 8.24 29.87 -13.18
N GLY A 709 8.69 30.55 -14.25
CA GLY A 709 10.10 30.93 -14.42
C GLY A 709 10.60 31.91 -13.35
N ILE A 710 9.82 32.94 -13.02
CA ILE A 710 10.16 33.92 -11.98
C ILE A 710 10.18 33.27 -10.59
N THR A 711 9.16 32.46 -10.25
CA THR A 711 9.11 31.79 -8.94
C THR A 711 10.28 30.82 -8.78
N GLY A 712 10.59 30.03 -9.82
CA GLY A 712 11.78 29.18 -9.87
C GLY A 712 13.07 29.97 -9.63
N PHE A 713 13.29 31.04 -10.40
CA PHE A 713 14.47 31.89 -10.28
C PHE A 713 14.62 32.53 -8.90
N ILE A 714 13.52 32.95 -8.27
CA ILE A 714 13.55 33.55 -6.93
C ILE A 714 14.08 32.54 -5.90
N PHE A 715 13.53 31.33 -5.83
CA PHE A 715 13.98 30.30 -4.87
C PHE A 715 15.35 29.69 -5.21
N TYR A 716 15.80 29.70 -6.47
CA TYR A 716 17.18 29.31 -6.82
C TYR A 716 18.23 30.39 -6.54
N LYS A 717 17.86 31.67 -6.48
CA LYS A 717 18.81 32.80 -6.34
C LYS A 717 18.83 33.41 -4.93
N TYR A 718 17.69 33.46 -4.25
CA TYR A 718 17.56 34.09 -2.94
C TYR A 718 17.26 33.04 -1.89
N TYR A 719 18.05 33.05 -0.81
CA TYR A 719 17.80 32.22 0.35
C TYR A 719 16.69 32.85 1.21
N PHE A 720 15.81 32.03 1.77
CA PHE A 720 14.74 32.46 2.67
C PHE A 720 14.81 31.71 3.99
N ASP A 721 14.71 32.42 5.10
CA ASP A 721 14.59 31.79 6.42
C ASP A 721 13.27 31.01 6.55
N LEU A 722 13.34 29.82 7.13
CA LEU A 722 12.21 28.91 7.28
C LEU A 722 11.95 28.65 8.78
N PRO A 723 10.66 28.58 9.21
CA PRO A 723 9.45 28.68 8.41
C PRO A 723 9.03 30.14 8.11
N SER A 724 8.90 30.48 6.82
CA SER A 724 8.44 31.80 6.39
C SER A 724 6.96 31.78 6.00
N ILE A 725 6.23 32.80 6.47
CA ILE A 725 4.83 33.07 6.08
C ILE A 725 4.75 33.33 4.58
N TRP A 726 5.69 34.12 4.02
CA TRP A 726 5.73 34.42 2.58
C TRP A 726 6.00 33.17 1.74
N VAL A 727 6.93 32.32 2.16
CA VAL A 727 7.26 31.06 1.47
C VAL A 727 6.05 30.12 1.50
N SER A 728 5.37 30.00 2.64
CA SER A 728 4.22 29.11 2.81
C SER A 728 2.96 29.61 2.07
N LEU A 729 2.76 30.93 2.01
CA LEU A 729 1.74 31.53 1.13
C LEU A 729 2.06 31.28 -0.35
N THR A 730 3.35 31.33 -0.74
CA THR A 730 3.77 31.06 -2.11
C THR A 730 3.54 29.60 -2.48
N ALA A 731 3.86 28.63 -1.61
CA ALA A 731 3.60 27.20 -1.83
C ALA A 731 2.10 26.92 -2.09
N VAL A 732 1.23 27.42 -1.21
CA VAL A 732 -0.23 27.32 -1.35
C VAL A 732 -0.70 27.93 -2.67
N PHE A 733 -0.18 29.10 -3.04
CA PHE A 733 -0.53 29.77 -4.29
C PHE A 733 -0.06 28.99 -5.53
N VAL A 734 1.19 28.51 -5.54
CA VAL A 734 1.78 27.72 -6.63
C VAL A 734 1.02 26.40 -6.85
N GLN A 735 0.60 25.70 -5.80
CA GLN A 735 -0.15 24.45 -5.97
C GLN A 735 -1.59 24.69 -6.47
N ASN A 736 -2.20 25.82 -6.11
CA ASN A 736 -3.59 26.14 -6.51
C ASN A 736 -3.69 26.88 -7.86
N ILE A 737 -2.64 27.56 -8.33
CA ILE A 737 -2.69 28.27 -9.62
C ILE A 737 -2.90 27.32 -10.81
N TRP A 738 -2.42 26.08 -10.72
CA TRP A 738 -2.68 25.02 -11.70
C TRP A 738 -4.17 24.67 -11.81
N GLY A 739 -4.92 24.72 -10.71
CA GLY A 739 -6.36 24.52 -10.69
C GLY A 739 -7.11 25.67 -11.35
N LEU A 740 -6.69 26.91 -11.09
CA LEU A 740 -7.23 28.11 -11.76
C LEU A 740 -6.98 28.06 -13.28
N PHE A 741 -5.76 27.69 -13.69
CA PHE A 741 -5.39 27.44 -15.08
C PHE A 741 -6.27 26.34 -15.72
N GLY A 742 -6.51 25.24 -15.00
CA GLY A 742 -7.43 24.16 -15.41
C GLY A 742 -8.87 24.63 -15.62
N ILE A 743 -9.41 25.47 -14.74
CA ILE A 743 -10.76 26.08 -14.91
C ILE A 743 -10.81 26.88 -16.22
N ILE A 744 -9.82 27.75 -16.46
CA ILE A 744 -9.77 28.61 -17.65
C ILE A 744 -9.67 27.76 -18.92
N LEU A 745 -8.84 26.71 -18.92
CA LEU A 745 -8.74 25.76 -20.03
C LEU A 745 -10.08 25.08 -20.35
N VAL A 746 -10.72 24.46 -19.36
CA VAL A 746 -12.00 23.74 -19.54
C VAL A 746 -13.10 24.68 -20.05
N LEU A 747 -13.21 25.88 -19.49
CA LEU A 747 -14.20 26.86 -19.91
C LEU A 747 -13.94 27.38 -21.33
N GLY A 748 -12.70 27.67 -21.70
CA GLY A 748 -12.39 28.19 -23.04
C GLY A 748 -12.48 27.15 -24.16
N PHE A 749 -12.15 25.88 -23.90
CA PHE A 749 -12.44 24.80 -24.86
C PHE A 749 -13.95 24.57 -25.07
N SER A 750 -14.78 24.95 -24.09
CA SER A 750 -16.24 24.98 -24.24
C SER A 750 -16.74 26.19 -25.05
N ALA A 751 -16.07 27.34 -24.96
CA ALA A 751 -16.44 28.62 -25.58
C ALA A 751 -16.25 28.71 -27.12
N LYS A 752 -15.82 27.62 -27.77
CA LYS A 752 -15.64 27.48 -29.23
C LYS A 752 -14.65 28.48 -29.88
N PHE A 753 -13.60 28.90 -29.17
CA PHE A 753 -12.54 29.75 -29.75
C PHE A 753 -11.79 29.08 -30.91
N LYS A 754 -11.23 29.87 -31.84
CA LYS A 754 -10.49 29.39 -33.03
C LYS A 754 -9.32 28.44 -32.69
N SER A 755 -8.67 28.64 -31.54
CA SER A 755 -7.62 27.76 -30.99
C SER A 755 -8.04 26.29 -30.88
N LYS A 756 -9.34 26.03 -30.71
CA LYS A 756 -9.91 24.67 -30.65
C LYS A 756 -9.59 23.83 -31.89
N ASN A 757 -9.44 24.44 -33.06
CA ASN A 757 -9.14 23.71 -34.29
C ASN A 757 -7.75 23.04 -34.25
N PHE A 758 -6.78 23.65 -33.57
CA PHE A 758 -5.46 23.05 -33.33
C PHE A 758 -5.53 21.91 -32.32
N CYS A 759 -6.16 22.13 -31.17
CA CYS A 759 -6.29 21.09 -30.13
C CYS A 759 -7.18 19.90 -30.54
N ASN A 760 -8.07 20.08 -31.52
CA ASN A 760 -8.86 19.02 -32.14
C ASN A 760 -8.14 18.28 -33.29
N TRP A 761 -6.89 18.65 -33.63
CA TRP A 761 -6.17 18.02 -34.75
C TRP A 761 -5.98 16.51 -34.48
N PRO A 762 -6.36 15.61 -35.42
CA PRO A 762 -6.51 14.18 -35.12
C PRO A 762 -5.23 13.48 -34.64
N VAL A 763 -4.04 14.04 -34.90
CA VAL A 763 -2.75 13.57 -34.36
C VAL A 763 -2.74 13.51 -32.83
N PHE A 764 -3.44 14.42 -32.13
CA PHE A 764 -3.51 14.40 -30.67
C PHE A 764 -4.47 13.32 -30.12
N SER A 765 -5.34 12.73 -30.95
CA SER A 765 -6.29 11.69 -30.54
C SER A 765 -5.64 10.36 -30.09
N PRO A 766 -4.65 9.78 -30.82
CA PRO A 766 -3.89 8.64 -30.31
C PRO A 766 -2.92 9.04 -29.19
N LEU A 767 -2.19 10.15 -29.31
CA LEU A 767 -1.19 10.56 -28.30
C LEU A 767 -1.82 10.81 -26.92
N SER A 768 -2.98 11.48 -26.86
CA SER A 768 -3.68 11.73 -25.59
C SER A 768 -4.11 10.45 -24.87
N ARG A 769 -4.38 9.34 -25.57
CA ARG A 769 -4.71 8.05 -24.95
C ARG A 769 -3.52 7.39 -24.28
N LEU A 770 -2.30 7.59 -24.82
CA LEU A 770 -1.08 7.01 -24.26
C LEU A 770 -0.63 7.69 -22.96
N THR A 771 -1.19 8.86 -22.60
CA THR A 771 -0.75 9.67 -21.44
C THR A 771 -0.72 8.90 -20.11
N TYR A 772 -1.70 8.04 -19.84
CA TYR A 772 -1.70 7.20 -18.64
C TYR A 772 -0.61 6.11 -18.69
N GLY A 773 -0.41 5.47 -19.84
CA GLY A 773 0.68 4.52 -20.05
C GLY A 773 2.07 5.15 -19.90
N ILE A 774 2.24 6.39 -20.38
CA ILE A 774 3.45 7.21 -20.23
C ILE A 774 3.73 7.48 -18.74
N TYR A 775 2.69 7.91 -18.01
CA TYR A 775 2.77 8.13 -16.57
C TYR A 775 3.14 6.84 -15.79
N LEU A 776 2.68 5.65 -16.21
CA LEU A 776 3.08 4.39 -15.59
C LEU A 776 4.49 3.91 -15.98
N CYS A 777 4.99 4.23 -17.18
CA CYS A 777 6.30 3.75 -17.61
C CYS A 777 7.48 4.69 -17.27
N HIS A 778 7.25 6.00 -17.13
CA HIS A 778 8.36 6.98 -17.16
C HIS A 778 9.46 6.76 -16.11
N LEU A 779 9.17 6.65 -14.80
CA LEU A 779 10.24 6.40 -13.82
C LEU A 779 10.88 5.01 -13.97
N SER A 780 10.18 4.03 -14.56
CA SER A 780 10.74 2.72 -14.87
C SER A 780 11.80 2.78 -15.99
N ILE A 781 11.73 3.81 -16.84
CA ILE A 781 12.67 4.11 -17.93
C ILE A 781 13.79 5.07 -17.44
N VAL A 782 13.43 6.08 -16.66
CA VAL A 782 14.36 7.11 -16.13
C VAL A 782 15.34 6.51 -15.12
N ARG A 783 14.89 5.61 -14.22
CA ARG A 783 15.75 5.06 -13.16
C ARG A 783 16.99 4.31 -13.68
N PRO A 784 16.90 3.38 -14.66
CA PRO A 784 18.09 2.76 -15.26
C PRO A 784 19.02 3.76 -15.96
N LEU A 785 18.48 4.75 -16.67
CA LEU A 785 19.27 5.72 -17.44
C LEU A 785 20.08 6.65 -16.53
N LEU A 786 19.49 7.14 -15.43
CA LEU A 786 20.22 7.91 -14.44
C LEU A 786 21.15 7.03 -13.59
N GLY A 787 20.77 5.78 -13.31
CA GLY A 787 21.60 4.83 -12.55
C GLY A 787 22.89 4.36 -13.25
N GLN A 788 23.07 4.69 -14.53
CA GLN A 788 24.35 4.50 -15.25
C GLN A 788 25.35 5.65 -15.03
N GLN A 789 24.93 6.77 -14.43
CA GLN A 789 25.79 7.95 -14.22
C GLN A 789 26.68 7.75 -12.97
N LYS A 790 27.96 7.42 -13.20
CA LYS A 790 28.95 7.16 -12.14
C LYS A 790 29.60 8.42 -11.54
N THR A 791 29.30 9.61 -12.08
CA THR A 791 29.88 10.90 -11.70
C THR A 791 28.79 11.97 -11.62
N LEU A 792 29.05 13.08 -10.91
CA LEU A 792 28.11 14.20 -10.80
C LEU A 792 27.97 14.94 -12.15
N PRO A 793 26.77 14.99 -12.76
CA PRO A 793 26.58 15.63 -14.05
C PRO A 793 26.44 17.16 -13.93
N TYR A 794 27.08 17.91 -14.82
CA TYR A 794 26.90 19.35 -14.93
C TYR A 794 25.49 19.70 -15.46
N VAL A 795 24.68 20.37 -14.64
CA VAL A 795 23.29 20.68 -14.97
C VAL A 795 23.19 21.97 -15.78
N SER A 796 22.81 21.86 -17.06
CA SER A 796 22.49 23.01 -17.92
C SER A 796 21.05 22.93 -18.45
N PHE A 797 20.48 24.08 -18.83
CA PHE A 797 19.16 24.12 -19.45
C PHE A 797 19.11 23.30 -20.76
N SER A 798 20.14 23.39 -21.59
CA SER A 798 20.22 22.66 -22.86
C SER A 798 20.32 21.15 -22.67
N SER A 799 21.09 20.68 -21.68
CA SER A 799 21.18 19.23 -21.37
C SER A 799 19.84 18.70 -20.82
N LEU A 800 19.19 19.43 -19.91
CA LEU A 800 17.84 19.11 -19.42
C LEU A 800 16.81 19.03 -20.55
N LEU A 801 16.83 19.97 -21.50
CA LEU A 801 15.88 19.98 -22.63
C LEU A 801 16.05 18.75 -23.53
N VAL A 802 17.28 18.38 -23.88
CA VAL A 802 17.58 17.19 -24.69
C VAL A 802 17.20 15.91 -23.93
N GLU A 803 17.55 15.82 -22.65
CA GLU A 803 17.20 14.71 -21.75
C GLU A 803 15.67 14.51 -21.67
N MET A 804 14.90 15.59 -21.44
CA MET A 804 13.44 15.52 -21.40
C MET A 804 12.81 15.12 -22.74
N LEU A 805 13.30 15.63 -23.87
CA LEU A 805 12.77 15.29 -25.19
C LEU A 805 13.01 13.81 -25.54
N ALA A 806 14.22 13.32 -25.31
CA ALA A 806 14.57 11.91 -25.54
C ALA A 806 13.76 10.95 -24.66
N LEU A 807 13.65 11.26 -23.35
CA LEU A 807 12.83 10.49 -22.42
C LEU A 807 11.35 10.49 -22.82
N THR A 808 10.82 11.63 -23.26
CA THR A 808 9.42 11.76 -23.68
C THR A 808 9.11 10.82 -24.85
N VAL A 809 9.95 10.79 -25.89
CA VAL A 809 9.78 9.89 -27.05
C VAL A 809 9.83 8.43 -26.62
N LEU A 810 10.82 8.05 -25.80
CA LEU A 810 10.98 6.67 -25.32
C LEU A 810 9.77 6.20 -24.49
N CYS A 811 9.22 7.07 -23.64
CA CYS A 811 8.02 6.76 -22.86
C CYS A 811 6.78 6.56 -23.74
N HIS A 812 6.60 7.35 -24.81
CA HIS A 812 5.49 7.16 -25.75
C HIS A 812 5.54 5.79 -26.44
N ILE A 813 6.73 5.31 -26.82
CA ILE A 813 6.93 4.01 -27.47
C ILE A 813 6.57 2.87 -26.51
N VAL A 814 7.08 2.89 -25.27
CA VAL A 814 6.77 1.86 -24.26
C VAL A 814 5.30 1.90 -23.86
N ALA A 815 4.70 3.09 -23.73
CA ALA A 815 3.27 3.25 -23.46
C ALA A 815 2.40 2.70 -24.58
N LEU A 816 2.77 2.88 -25.85
CA LEU A 816 2.07 2.29 -27.00
C LEU A 816 2.08 0.76 -26.94
N ILE A 817 3.20 0.15 -26.58
CA ILE A 817 3.32 -1.30 -26.42
C ILE A 817 2.43 -1.81 -25.28
N LEU A 818 2.45 -1.15 -24.12
CA LEU A 818 1.56 -1.47 -22.99
C LEU A 818 0.08 -1.28 -23.36
N CYS A 819 -0.24 -0.25 -24.14
CA CYS A 819 -1.59 0.04 -24.59
C CYS A 819 -2.10 -1.04 -25.57
N LEU A 820 -1.28 -1.46 -26.53
CA LEU A 820 -1.63 -2.50 -27.51
C LEU A 820 -1.71 -3.91 -26.90
N LEU A 821 -0.86 -4.25 -25.93
CA LEU A 821 -0.78 -5.60 -25.36
C LEU A 821 -1.63 -5.82 -24.09
N LEU A 822 -1.89 -4.77 -23.31
CA LEU A 822 -2.66 -4.86 -22.08
C LEU A 822 -3.94 -4.01 -22.15
N GLU A 823 -3.83 -2.71 -22.40
CA GLU A 823 -4.98 -1.81 -22.27
C GLU A 823 -6.09 -2.10 -23.28
N PHE A 824 -5.77 -2.23 -24.57
CA PHE A 824 -6.76 -2.51 -25.61
C PHE A 824 -7.34 -3.93 -25.50
N PRO A 825 -6.57 -5.01 -25.26
CA PRO A 825 -7.14 -6.33 -25.01
C PRO A 825 -8.01 -6.38 -23.74
N LEU A 826 -7.54 -5.82 -22.62
CA LEU A 826 -8.35 -5.76 -21.39
C LEU A 826 -9.57 -4.84 -21.55
N THR A 827 -9.48 -3.76 -22.32
CA THR A 827 -10.62 -2.90 -22.65
C THR A 827 -11.60 -3.57 -23.61
N ALA A 828 -11.13 -4.40 -24.54
CA ALA A 828 -11.99 -5.20 -25.42
C ALA A 828 -12.69 -6.32 -24.65
N ILE A 829 -12.00 -6.96 -23.71
CA ILE A 829 -12.58 -7.93 -22.77
C ILE A 829 -13.58 -7.24 -21.85
N ALA A 830 -13.20 -6.14 -21.18
CA ALA A 830 -14.08 -5.37 -20.30
C ALA A 830 -15.31 -4.84 -21.05
N LYS A 831 -15.16 -4.37 -22.31
CA LYS A 831 -16.30 -4.01 -23.15
C LYS A 831 -17.15 -5.23 -23.52
N ARG A 832 -16.59 -6.39 -23.86
CA ARG A 832 -17.37 -7.62 -24.11
C ARG A 832 -18.10 -8.15 -22.86
N VAL A 833 -17.54 -7.93 -21.66
CA VAL A 833 -18.13 -8.32 -20.37
C VAL A 833 -19.22 -7.34 -19.94
N LEU A 834 -18.96 -6.02 -20.01
CA LEU A 834 -19.90 -4.97 -19.61
C LEU A 834 -21.01 -4.73 -20.65
N ARG A 835 -20.75 -4.99 -21.95
CA ARG A 835 -21.74 -4.88 -23.04
C ARG A 835 -22.60 -6.15 -23.18
N LYS A 836 -22.99 -6.76 -22.06
CA LYS A 836 -23.99 -7.86 -22.03
C LYS A 836 -25.28 -7.45 -21.31
N ASN A 837 -25.77 -6.25 -21.63
CA ASN A 837 -27.20 -5.88 -21.63
C ASN A 837 -27.46 -4.55 -22.36
N GLN A 838 -27.12 -4.51 -23.65
CA GLN A 838 -27.93 -3.78 -24.63
C GLN A 838 -28.10 -4.70 -25.84
N ASP A 839 -29.35 -5.06 -26.14
CA ASP A 839 -29.67 -5.89 -27.31
C ASP A 839 -29.33 -5.15 -28.61
N PRO A 840 -28.95 -5.89 -29.69
CA PRO A 840 -28.71 -5.31 -31.02
C PRO A 840 -29.89 -4.48 -31.57
N LEU A 841 -31.10 -4.69 -31.05
CA LEU A 841 -32.31 -3.91 -31.37
C LEU A 841 -32.19 -2.40 -31.04
N ILE A 842 -31.29 -1.99 -30.13
CA ILE A 842 -31.15 -0.57 -29.77
C ILE A 842 -30.30 0.19 -30.81
N GLU A 843 -29.18 -0.38 -31.28
CA GLU A 843 -28.43 0.22 -32.39
C GLU A 843 -29.28 0.23 -33.68
N LEU A 844 -30.04 -0.83 -33.95
CA LEU A 844 -31.02 -0.84 -35.06
C LEU A 844 -32.08 0.25 -34.93
N LYS A 845 -32.62 0.53 -33.74
CA LYS A 845 -33.58 1.64 -33.52
C LYS A 845 -32.94 3.02 -33.63
N ILE A 846 -31.70 3.19 -33.19
CA ILE A 846 -30.97 4.48 -33.30
C ILE A 846 -30.64 4.77 -34.77
N VAL A 847 -30.21 3.77 -35.54
CA VAL A 847 -30.02 3.90 -36.99
C VAL A 847 -31.34 4.21 -37.69
N LYS A 848 -32.43 3.51 -37.35
CA LYS A 848 -33.75 3.76 -37.97
C LYS A 848 -34.27 5.17 -37.68
N ASN A 849 -34.18 5.64 -36.44
CA ASN A 849 -34.53 7.04 -36.11
C ASN A 849 -33.62 8.07 -36.79
N HIS A 850 -32.41 7.70 -37.21
CA HIS A 850 -31.53 8.58 -37.99
C HIS A 850 -31.86 8.59 -39.49
N THR A 851 -32.35 7.48 -40.06
CA THR A 851 -32.89 7.47 -41.43
C THR A 851 -34.23 8.19 -41.50
N ASP A 852 -35.12 7.96 -40.53
CA ASP A 852 -36.49 8.49 -40.55
C ASP A 852 -36.50 10.03 -40.38
N ASN A 853 -35.60 10.59 -39.55
CA ASN A 853 -35.42 12.05 -39.44
C ASN A 853 -34.71 12.67 -40.65
N ASN A 854 -33.89 11.91 -41.39
CA ASN A 854 -33.27 12.40 -42.63
C ASN A 854 -34.26 12.36 -43.82
N LEU A 855 -35.19 11.41 -43.86
CA LEU A 855 -36.28 11.38 -44.85
C LEU A 855 -37.13 12.66 -44.79
N ASN A 856 -37.49 13.09 -43.58
CA ASN A 856 -38.27 14.32 -43.34
C ASN A 856 -37.53 15.62 -43.72
N HIS A 857 -36.27 15.55 -44.14
CA HIS A 857 -35.46 16.69 -44.57
C HIS A 857 -35.09 16.69 -46.06
N ILE A 858 -35.52 15.68 -46.83
CA ILE A 858 -35.22 15.52 -48.26
C ILE A 858 -36.51 15.60 -49.12
N THR A 859 -37.69 15.78 -48.52
CA THR A 859 -38.93 16.11 -49.24
C THR A 859 -38.98 17.57 -49.71
N SER A 860 -37.91 18.07 -50.33
CA SER A 860 -37.86 19.38 -50.98
C SER A 860 -36.76 19.52 -52.05
N HIS A 861 -36.49 18.50 -52.87
CA HIS A 861 -36.22 18.69 -54.31
C HIS A 861 -36.18 17.35 -55.10
N ASP A 862 -36.71 17.44 -56.32
CA ASP A 862 -36.50 16.60 -57.52
C ASP A 862 -36.92 15.11 -57.51
N GLN A 863 -37.01 14.58 -58.74
CA GLN A 863 -37.77 13.38 -59.11
C GLN A 863 -36.89 12.33 -59.79
N GLY A 864 -37.36 11.07 -59.81
CA GLY A 864 -36.92 10.05 -60.77
C GLY A 864 -36.13 8.87 -60.19
N ASP A 865 -36.66 7.67 -60.43
CA ASP A 865 -36.04 6.58 -61.21
C ASP A 865 -34.57 6.19 -60.98
N THR A 866 -34.15 4.91 -60.96
CA THR A 866 -34.85 3.61 -61.13
C THR A 866 -33.90 2.46 -60.71
N LEU A 867 -34.44 1.29 -60.29
CA LEU A 867 -33.80 -0.07 -60.36
C LEU A 867 -32.49 -0.26 -59.53
N LEU A 868 -31.96 -1.44 -59.17
CA LEU A 868 -32.37 -2.86 -59.08
C LEU A 868 -31.60 -3.49 -57.86
N PRO A 869 -32.03 -4.63 -57.27
CA PRO A 869 -31.41 -5.19 -56.07
C PRO A 869 -30.29 -6.22 -56.38
N CYS A 870 -29.46 -6.55 -55.39
CA CYS A 870 -28.60 -7.74 -55.43
C CYS A 870 -28.65 -8.56 -54.12
N LYS A 871 -28.27 -9.85 -54.20
CA LYS A 871 -28.69 -10.91 -53.27
C LYS A 871 -27.77 -11.14 -52.06
N ARG A 872 -28.32 -11.84 -51.06
CA ARG A 872 -27.57 -12.60 -50.06
C ARG A 872 -26.71 -13.69 -50.71
N ASN A 873 -25.56 -13.92 -50.09
CA ASN A 873 -24.89 -15.21 -49.88
C ASN A 873 -24.27 -15.15 -48.45
N THR A 874 -24.01 -16.18 -47.62
CA THR A 874 -23.95 -17.66 -47.69
C THR A 874 -22.86 -18.20 -48.63
N ASP A 875 -21.81 -18.88 -48.17
CA ASP A 875 -21.59 -19.64 -46.91
C ASP A 875 -20.16 -19.45 -46.34
N ILE A 876 -19.89 -20.15 -45.21
CA ILE A 876 -18.63 -20.27 -44.43
C ILE A 876 -18.34 -19.09 -43.48
#